data_AF-A0A8H5VYI6-F1
#
_entry.id   AF-A0A8H5VYI6-F1
#
_cell.length_a   1.000
_cell.length_b   1.000
_cell.length_c   1.000
_cell.angle_alpha   90.00
_cell.angle_beta   90.00
_cell.angle_gamma   90.00
#
_symmetry.space_group_name_H-M   'P 1'
#
loop_
_entity.id
_entity.type
_entity.pdbx_description
1 polymer ?
#
loop_
_entity_poly.entity_id
_entity_poly.type
_entity_poly.pdbx_seq_one_letter_code
_entity_poly.pdbx_strand_id
1 'polypeptide(L)'
;MVAHDEEADALLEEFELREEVKVRDDRTPPSVCCTCGWRWITSLIVVALLSAIGIVVALYGPSSSPPGDDTIGHLGYRLHPEDHVTRPPTTQYFNWTIAAGIRSPDGVEKRVYLVNNEFPGPLIEARSGDRIVIHVHNGLQDEGISLHWHGLRMKSQNSMDGAVGFTQCPITPGTNFTYNFTIGTEEQGTFWWHSHSDVQRADGLWGGLVVHSPNEVDVPPEEYLLMIGDWFHRNQTEVLGWYADASSRGNEPVPDSLLVNGQGRFNCSMAVPARPVACSQVHLRHLKPLIMSGGQRKVRLRVVNTGSVAGLSLRIDGAIIRPLRVDGGFAVKAEATETVGVLYPGERVDLEVEWKEEYAGDRWLTVYMDDENFGYPNPALNPTQSFPIFSSSMKGSSNEAVPQPLGQNEIQVLDSQNVKAATKVSDLPAKAEQTILLYAKVEKLAHMDYAPVGFINHTSWTPQTPPLLAQNRTSWDENQLVPFIGISDSKPKRVDIVINNLDDGAHPFHLHGNSFYVLSSYRNPGRGSWGSYNPYTGEAPPNGLNLEFPVRKDTPDLAAVRSQEPHCPKLPAFSSWNNTQQIAFQPELPFLAFIAIFLVAPSFSATSLDPRDIPIQEALRTCQANRESYTHMGFPGAWKQTMSETPEPTRQASAAPEAPAATRAPAAEAVPAAATTESAASPPAATSGPILDPQHWAQVNEEQAQAEAEGAGDDNADADSTLDPDNASSTASITSSILEYRTIHGRTYHSEQGNAQYWASNDEQQNDLMDLTHHILTLGLGDKLHLAPLKEEKLHQAIDIGTGTGIWAIDFADQYPGAEIIGTDLSPIQPSWVPPNVQFEIEDCTREWTFKSDFADYIHVRWLMGSVRDWDAFFSEAYRVCKPGAWIESHEASCNVSSDDGTVAPNSAMGHWGEFFKEGGKKIGTSFSVVEDGTQRKAMEKAGFINIQEFDFRNPVGTWPTDPVEKRMGGYSKYGLETDSEGFILFMAHTLGWTREEILVYIAQFRREIRSGKHHGYFAQKVVWGQKPETTAA
;
A
#
# COMPACT_ATOMS: atom_id res chain seq x y z
N MET A 1 8.26 19.76 6.35
CA MET A 1 9.23 19.19 7.31
C MET A 1 10.59 19.82 7.05
N VAL A 2 11.40 20.13 8.08
CA VAL A 2 12.80 20.58 7.87
C VAL A 2 13.81 19.66 8.53
N ALA A 3 14.75 19.13 7.74
CA ALA A 3 15.88 18.33 8.23
C ALA A 3 17.02 19.24 8.75
N HIS A 4 17.67 18.83 9.84
CA HIS A 4 18.75 19.61 10.45
C HIS A 4 19.89 18.79 11.06
N ASP A 5 21.07 18.96 10.49
CA ASP A 5 22.33 18.86 11.23
C ASP A 5 22.61 20.22 11.88
N GLU A 6 23.10 20.25 13.11
CA GLU A 6 23.49 21.48 13.81
C GLU A 6 24.95 21.43 14.27
N GLU A 7 25.67 22.47 13.86
CA GLU A 7 26.97 23.00 14.26
C GLU A 7 28.15 22.06 14.58
N ALA A 8 29.24 22.30 13.85
CA ALA A 8 30.59 22.09 14.33
C ALA A 8 31.18 23.45 14.74
N ASP A 9 31.50 23.64 16.02
CA ASP A 9 32.53 24.59 16.44
C ASP A 9 33.08 24.28 17.85
N ALA A 10 33.89 23.22 17.94
CA ALA A 10 34.78 22.95 19.08
C ALA A 10 36.03 22.18 18.61
N LEU A 11 37.19 22.49 19.21
CA LEU A 11 38.54 21.95 18.92
C LEU A 11 39.32 22.58 17.76
N LEU A 12 39.63 23.88 17.89
CA LEU A 12 40.82 24.48 17.28
C LEU A 12 41.65 25.25 18.32
N GLU A 13 42.49 24.55 19.08
CA GLU A 13 43.85 24.99 19.47
C GLU A 13 44.65 23.84 20.13
N GLU A 14 45.95 23.79 19.80
CA GLU A 14 47.09 23.05 20.39
C GLU A 14 46.86 21.72 21.17
N PHE A 15 47.55 20.63 20.85
CA PHE A 15 49.02 20.55 20.88
C PHE A 15 49.64 19.60 19.85
N GLU A 16 50.78 19.98 19.27
CA GLU A 16 51.65 19.07 18.52
C GLU A 16 52.40 18.11 19.47
N LEU A 17 52.67 16.89 18.99
CA LEU A 17 53.96 16.22 19.25
C LEU A 17 54.24 15.16 18.18
N ARG A 18 55.41 15.26 17.53
CA ARG A 18 55.95 14.23 16.62
C ARG A 18 56.94 13.36 17.39
N GLU A 19 57.04 12.07 17.05
CA GLU A 19 58.35 11.52 16.65
C GLU A 19 58.28 10.16 15.90
N GLU A 20 59.40 9.86 15.24
CA GLU A 20 59.65 8.90 14.17
C GLU A 20 59.32 7.41 14.41
N VAL A 21 58.83 6.74 13.36
CA VAL A 21 58.93 5.28 13.21
C VAL A 21 60.18 4.92 12.41
N LYS A 22 61.14 4.20 13.02
CA LYS A 22 62.29 3.63 12.31
C LYS A 22 62.00 2.22 11.81
N VAL A 23 61.91 2.06 10.49
CA VAL A 23 61.86 0.75 9.81
C VAL A 23 63.22 0.05 9.92
N ARG A 24 63.22 -1.27 10.12
CA ARG A 24 64.38 -2.12 9.82
C ARG A 24 63.94 -3.47 9.26
N ASP A 25 64.31 -3.72 8.01
CA ASP A 25 64.23 -5.03 7.34
C ASP A 25 65.43 -5.89 7.76
N ASP A 26 65.26 -7.21 7.80
CA ASP A 26 66.26 -8.13 7.26
C ASP A 26 65.69 -9.55 7.03
N ARG A 27 66.26 -10.27 6.06
CA ARG A 27 65.85 -11.63 5.66
C ARG A 27 67.07 -12.55 5.60
N THR A 28 67.02 -13.73 6.25
CA THR A 28 67.37 -15.05 5.66
C THR A 28 67.45 -16.21 6.70
N PRO A 29 67.17 -17.46 6.30
CA PRO A 29 67.43 -18.70 7.05
C PRO A 29 68.60 -19.50 6.41
N PRO A 30 68.83 -20.82 6.65
CA PRO A 30 68.36 -21.73 7.70
C PRO A 30 69.51 -22.47 8.44
N SER A 31 69.18 -23.37 9.38
CA SER A 31 70.00 -24.56 9.64
C SER A 31 69.16 -25.75 10.12
N VAL A 32 69.65 -26.97 9.94
CA VAL A 32 68.95 -28.23 10.23
C VAL A 32 69.73 -29.05 11.26
N CYS A 33 69.06 -29.58 12.28
CA CYS A 33 69.57 -30.70 13.06
C CYS A 33 68.43 -31.59 13.58
N CYS A 34 68.68 -32.90 13.66
CA CYS A 34 67.70 -33.91 14.04
C CYS A 34 67.77 -34.23 15.54
N THR A 35 66.62 -34.48 16.16
CA THR A 35 66.39 -35.69 16.99
C THR A 35 64.90 -35.92 17.19
N CYS A 36 64.40 -37.11 16.84
CA CYS A 36 63.10 -37.60 17.30
C CYS A 36 63.22 -38.08 18.77
N GLY A 37 62.12 -38.09 19.54
CA GLY A 37 62.13 -38.77 20.83
C GLY A 37 60.97 -38.53 21.81
N TRP A 38 60.39 -37.33 21.89
CA TRP A 38 59.54 -36.99 23.06
C TRP A 38 58.15 -36.37 22.81
N ARG A 39 57.83 -35.91 21.58
CA ARG A 39 56.65 -35.06 21.34
C ARG A 39 55.28 -35.68 21.67
N TRP A 40 55.12 -37.00 21.58
CA TRP A 40 53.82 -37.66 21.80
C TRP A 40 53.35 -37.62 23.26
N ILE A 41 54.28 -37.75 24.23
CA ILE A 41 53.93 -37.71 25.65
C ILE A 41 53.58 -36.28 26.08
N THR A 42 54.32 -35.27 25.59
CA THR A 42 54.01 -33.86 25.86
C THR A 42 52.65 -33.45 25.29
N SER A 43 52.30 -33.89 24.08
CA SER A 43 50.99 -33.59 23.49
C SER A 43 49.82 -34.23 24.26
N LEU A 44 49.96 -35.47 24.72
CA LEU A 44 48.93 -36.11 25.56
C LEU A 44 48.78 -35.44 26.93
N ILE A 45 49.88 -35.03 27.56
CA ILE A 45 49.84 -34.29 28.83
C ILE A 45 49.23 -32.89 28.64
N VAL A 46 49.55 -32.19 27.55
CA VAL A 46 48.95 -30.87 27.24
C VAL A 46 47.47 -31.00 26.91
N VAL A 47 47.03 -32.00 26.15
CA VAL A 47 45.60 -32.26 25.91
C VAL A 47 44.88 -32.60 27.22
N ALA A 48 45.44 -33.48 28.05
CA ALA A 48 44.85 -33.82 29.35
C ALA A 48 44.77 -32.62 30.30
N LEU A 49 45.79 -31.75 30.32
CA LEU A 49 45.76 -30.50 31.10
C LEU A 49 44.76 -29.49 30.54
N LEU A 50 44.63 -29.35 29.22
CA LEU A 50 43.62 -28.49 28.61
C LEU A 50 42.21 -29.02 28.84
N SER A 51 41.99 -30.33 28.83
CA SER A 51 40.72 -30.94 29.24
C SER A 51 40.43 -30.72 30.73
N ALA A 52 41.42 -30.88 31.62
CA ALA A 52 41.27 -30.64 33.04
C ALA A 52 41.01 -29.15 33.35
N ILE A 53 41.71 -28.23 32.68
CA ILE A 53 41.48 -26.78 32.78
C ILE A 53 40.11 -26.43 32.20
N GLY A 54 39.69 -27.02 31.08
CA GLY A 54 38.33 -26.84 30.53
C GLY A 54 37.24 -27.28 31.51
N ILE A 55 37.43 -28.42 32.19
CA ILE A 55 36.53 -28.90 33.24
C ILE A 55 36.56 -27.98 34.47
N VAL A 56 37.73 -27.48 34.89
CA VAL A 56 37.83 -26.54 36.02
C VAL A 56 37.24 -25.16 35.67
N VAL A 57 37.36 -24.69 34.43
CA VAL A 57 36.69 -23.45 33.96
C VAL A 57 35.18 -23.66 33.84
N ALA A 58 34.71 -24.85 33.45
CA ALA A 58 33.29 -25.19 33.44
C ALA A 58 32.68 -25.37 34.85
N LEU A 59 33.50 -25.62 35.88
CA LEU A 59 33.05 -25.82 37.28
C LEU A 59 33.34 -24.61 38.21
N TYR A 60 34.31 -23.77 37.87
CA TYR A 60 34.81 -22.66 38.71
C TYR A 60 35.20 -21.40 37.93
N GLY A 61 34.97 -21.34 36.61
CA GLY A 61 34.93 -20.06 35.92
C GLY A 61 33.82 -19.19 36.52
N PRO A 62 33.96 -17.85 36.51
CA PRO A 62 32.90 -16.99 37.02
C PRO A 62 31.65 -17.21 36.18
N SER A 63 30.60 -17.75 36.81
CA SER A 63 29.25 -17.69 36.27
C SER A 63 28.84 -16.22 36.22
N SER A 64 29.11 -15.56 35.09
CA SER A 64 28.31 -14.44 34.64
C SER A 64 26.93 -14.98 34.32
N SER A 65 26.16 -15.23 35.39
CA SER A 65 24.73 -15.48 35.29
C SER A 65 24.10 -14.34 34.48
N PRO A 66 23.07 -14.60 33.65
CA PRO A 66 22.27 -13.52 33.13
C PRO A 66 21.72 -12.67 34.30
N PRO A 67 21.40 -11.38 34.08
CA PRO A 67 20.61 -10.59 35.01
C PRO A 67 19.41 -11.41 35.50
N GLY A 68 19.23 -11.47 36.81
CA GLY A 68 18.56 -12.60 37.45
C GLY A 68 17.04 -12.62 37.25
N ASP A 69 16.56 -13.71 36.64
CA ASP A 69 15.33 -14.44 37.01
C ASP A 69 14.21 -13.62 37.69
N ASP A 70 13.67 -12.61 37.01
CA ASP A 70 12.54 -11.79 37.51
C ASP A 70 11.19 -12.50 37.26
N THR A 71 11.10 -13.79 37.61
CA THR A 71 9.97 -14.68 37.29
C THR A 71 8.70 -14.47 38.10
N ILE A 72 8.51 -13.29 38.71
CA ILE A 72 7.18 -12.76 39.05
C ILE A 72 6.64 -12.00 37.82
N GLY A 73 6.58 -12.70 36.69
CA GLY A 73 6.60 -12.10 35.36
C GLY A 73 5.49 -11.07 35.12
N HIS A 74 5.89 -9.80 35.05
CA HIS A 74 5.10 -8.71 34.48
C HIS A 74 5.17 -8.69 32.94
N LEU A 75 4.32 -7.88 32.32
CA LEU A 75 4.23 -7.70 30.87
C LEU A 75 5.10 -6.54 30.35
N GLY A 76 5.36 -5.51 31.15
CA GLY A 76 6.31 -4.45 30.78
C GLY A 76 7.74 -4.97 30.74
N TYR A 77 8.53 -4.57 29.74
CA TYR A 77 9.97 -4.82 29.76
C TYR A 77 10.61 -3.78 30.67
N ARG A 78 10.99 -4.19 31.88
CA ARG A 78 11.71 -3.33 32.83
C ARG A 78 13.07 -2.94 32.26
N LEU A 79 13.41 -1.66 32.40
CA LEU A 79 14.64 -1.06 31.93
C LEU A 79 15.59 -0.77 33.10
N HIS A 80 16.89 -0.73 32.81
CA HIS A 80 17.98 -0.68 33.77
C HIS A 80 18.93 0.50 33.50
N PRO A 81 18.43 1.76 33.51
CA PRO A 81 19.26 2.94 33.28
C PRO A 81 20.47 3.01 34.22
N GLU A 82 20.41 2.43 35.43
CA GLU A 82 21.53 2.32 36.36
C GLU A 82 22.79 1.68 35.75
N ASP A 83 22.64 0.64 34.92
CA ASP A 83 23.72 -0.11 34.28
C ASP A 83 24.25 0.57 32.99
N HIS A 84 23.55 1.61 32.51
CA HIS A 84 23.81 2.24 31.21
C HIS A 84 24.19 3.73 31.30
N VAL A 85 23.56 4.52 32.15
CA VAL A 85 23.81 5.97 32.28
C VAL A 85 25.25 6.26 32.72
N THR A 86 25.74 5.52 33.73
CA THR A 86 26.99 5.87 34.44
C THR A 86 28.27 5.26 33.87
N ARG A 87 28.17 4.27 32.98
CA ARG A 87 29.33 3.56 32.41
C ARG A 87 29.88 4.27 31.15
N PRO A 88 31.17 4.09 30.80
CA PRO A 88 31.69 4.52 29.51
C PRO A 88 30.99 3.80 28.34
N PRO A 89 31.08 4.33 27.10
CA PRO A 89 30.71 3.59 25.90
C PRO A 89 31.49 2.28 25.77
N THR A 90 30.81 1.23 25.33
CA THR A 90 31.38 -0.11 25.14
C THR A 90 30.97 -0.69 23.78
N THR A 91 31.54 -1.84 23.41
CA THR A 91 31.03 -2.63 22.27
C THR A 91 30.17 -3.79 22.80
N GLN A 92 28.90 -3.79 22.42
CA GLN A 92 27.96 -4.86 22.70
C GLN A 92 27.92 -5.85 21.53
N TYR A 93 27.89 -7.15 21.84
CA TYR A 93 27.94 -8.24 20.87
C TYR A 93 26.72 -9.14 21.01
N PHE A 94 25.99 -9.35 19.92
CA PHE A 94 24.82 -10.21 19.86
C PHE A 94 24.99 -11.24 18.74
N ASN A 95 24.44 -12.45 18.96
CA ASN A 95 24.34 -13.49 17.94
C ASN A 95 22.86 -13.86 17.83
N TRP A 96 22.25 -13.62 16.68
CA TRP A 96 20.83 -13.78 16.43
C TRP A 96 20.61 -14.79 15.30
N THR A 97 20.05 -15.95 15.64
CA THR A 97 19.48 -16.86 14.64
C THR A 97 18.01 -16.53 14.48
N ILE A 98 17.63 -16.10 13.28
CA ILE A 98 16.25 -15.79 12.91
C ILE A 98 15.61 -17.08 12.39
N ALA A 99 14.46 -17.45 12.94
CA ALA A 99 13.70 -18.63 12.59
C ALA A 99 12.20 -18.31 12.56
N ALA A 100 11.37 -19.28 12.18
CA ALA A 100 9.91 -19.19 12.32
C ALA A 100 9.39 -20.36 13.16
N GLY A 101 8.28 -20.16 13.85
CA GLY A 101 7.63 -21.22 14.63
C GLY A 101 6.24 -20.81 15.11
N ILE A 102 5.48 -21.78 15.62
CA ILE A 102 4.12 -21.52 16.12
C ILE A 102 4.17 -20.87 17.50
N ARG A 103 3.38 -19.83 17.71
CA ARG A 103 3.07 -19.20 19.01
C ARG A 103 1.57 -18.87 19.06
N SER A 104 1.05 -18.63 20.27
CA SER A 104 -0.34 -18.20 20.47
C SER A 104 -0.43 -16.90 21.31
N PRO A 105 -0.02 -15.73 20.78
CA PRO A 105 0.16 -14.50 21.57
C PRO A 105 -1.12 -13.99 22.25
N ASP A 106 -2.28 -14.17 21.61
CA ASP A 106 -3.60 -13.74 22.08
C ASP A 106 -4.57 -14.92 22.36
N GLY A 107 -4.08 -16.14 22.17
CA GLY A 107 -4.85 -17.38 22.21
C GLY A 107 -4.91 -18.14 20.88
N VAL A 108 -4.70 -17.50 19.73
CA VAL A 108 -4.74 -18.15 18.41
C VAL A 108 -3.34 -18.58 17.95
N GLU A 109 -3.17 -19.85 17.59
CA GLU A 109 -1.91 -20.36 17.03
C GLU A 109 -1.62 -19.77 15.63
N LYS A 110 -0.47 -19.10 15.50
CA LYS A 110 0.04 -18.51 14.26
C LYS A 110 1.54 -18.79 14.09
N ARG A 111 2.01 -18.90 12.84
CA ARG A 111 3.45 -18.83 12.49
C ARG A 111 3.94 -17.41 12.77
N VAL A 112 4.91 -17.27 13.66
CA VAL A 112 5.60 -16.01 13.93
C VAL A 112 7.09 -16.15 13.70
N TYR A 113 7.77 -15.03 13.47
CA TYR A 113 9.22 -14.99 13.50
C TYR A 113 9.75 -15.04 14.93
N LEU A 114 10.94 -15.63 15.06
CA LEU A 114 11.60 -15.90 16.31
C LEU A 114 13.06 -15.48 16.22
N VAL A 115 13.55 -14.72 17.19
CA VAL A 115 14.99 -14.45 17.34
C VAL A 115 15.49 -15.33 18.47
N ASN A 116 16.43 -16.24 18.18
CA ASN A 116 16.92 -17.22 19.16
C ASN A 116 15.80 -18.05 19.85
N ASN A 117 14.71 -18.32 19.13
CA ASN A 117 13.46 -18.96 19.61
C ASN A 117 12.56 -18.07 20.51
N GLU A 118 12.84 -16.77 20.65
CA GLU A 118 12.06 -15.81 21.42
C GLU A 118 11.12 -14.97 20.52
N PHE A 119 9.93 -14.66 21.02
CA PHE A 119 9.00 -13.66 20.49
C PHE A 119 8.29 -12.96 21.68
N PRO A 120 8.24 -11.62 21.75
CA PRO A 120 8.93 -10.64 20.91
C PRO A 120 10.45 -10.84 20.82
N GLY A 121 11.08 -10.20 19.84
CA GLY A 121 12.54 -10.23 19.72
C GLY A 121 13.24 -9.52 20.88
N PRO A 122 14.53 -9.82 21.13
CA PRO A 122 15.27 -9.30 22.27
C PRO A 122 15.36 -7.77 22.26
N LEU A 123 15.19 -7.19 23.45
CA LEU A 123 15.51 -5.81 23.74
C LEU A 123 17.03 -5.58 23.63
N ILE A 124 17.42 -4.56 22.87
CA ILE A 124 18.75 -3.95 22.99
C ILE A 124 18.63 -2.76 23.95
N GLU A 125 19.37 -2.81 25.06
CA GLU A 125 19.54 -1.69 25.98
C GLU A 125 20.97 -1.14 25.81
N ALA A 126 21.12 0.17 25.62
CA ALA A 126 22.38 0.79 25.20
C ALA A 126 22.54 2.20 25.79
N ARG A 127 23.66 2.87 25.48
CA ARG A 127 23.89 4.29 25.79
C ARG A 127 24.55 5.02 24.62
N SER A 128 24.35 6.34 24.52
CA SER A 128 24.84 7.17 23.40
C SER A 128 26.36 7.05 23.19
N GLY A 129 26.81 6.58 22.02
CA GLY A 129 28.22 6.24 21.77
C GLY A 129 28.61 4.77 21.98
N ASP A 130 27.70 3.88 22.42
CA ASP A 130 27.95 2.43 22.36
C ASP A 130 28.08 1.96 20.90
N ARG A 131 28.92 0.95 20.69
CA ARG A 131 29.02 0.21 19.43
C ARG A 131 28.21 -1.07 19.52
N ILE A 132 27.35 -1.31 18.54
CA ILE A 132 26.46 -2.46 18.43
C ILE A 132 26.98 -3.37 17.31
N VAL A 133 27.24 -4.64 17.63
CA VAL A 133 27.68 -5.66 16.68
C VAL A 133 26.74 -6.87 16.78
N ILE A 134 25.95 -7.11 15.74
CA ILE A 134 24.90 -8.12 15.72
C ILE A 134 25.17 -9.07 14.55
N HIS A 135 25.61 -10.28 14.86
CA HIS A 135 25.78 -11.35 13.89
C HIS A 135 24.42 -12.02 13.65
N VAL A 136 23.83 -11.77 12.47
CA VAL A 136 22.51 -12.29 12.09
C VAL A 136 22.68 -13.49 11.17
N HIS A 137 22.11 -14.63 11.56
CA HIS A 137 21.96 -15.81 10.71
C HIS A 137 20.49 -15.94 10.30
N ASN A 138 20.23 -16.01 8.99
CA ASN A 138 18.91 -16.35 8.48
C ASN A 138 18.73 -17.88 8.49
N GLY A 139 17.96 -18.39 9.45
CA GLY A 139 17.57 -19.80 9.59
C GLY A 139 16.19 -20.14 9.00
N LEU A 140 15.57 -19.23 8.23
CA LEU A 140 14.40 -19.53 7.41
C LEU A 140 14.81 -20.40 6.20
N GLN A 141 13.84 -21.01 5.52
CA GLN A 141 14.09 -21.97 4.43
C GLN A 141 14.03 -21.33 3.04
N ASP A 142 13.20 -20.31 2.91
CA ASP A 142 12.64 -19.79 1.67
C ASP A 142 12.58 -18.25 1.62
N GLU A 143 12.51 -17.59 2.77
CA GLU A 143 12.39 -16.13 2.88
C GLU A 143 13.73 -15.41 3.07
N GLY A 144 13.94 -14.30 2.36
CA GLY A 144 14.98 -13.32 2.67
C GLY A 144 14.58 -12.43 3.86
N ILE A 145 15.56 -11.88 4.57
CA ILE A 145 15.34 -10.95 5.70
C ILE A 145 16.32 -9.77 5.68
N SER A 146 15.99 -8.69 6.38
CA SER A 146 16.89 -7.59 6.74
C SER A 146 16.38 -6.98 8.04
N LEU A 147 17.22 -6.27 8.79
CA LEU A 147 16.81 -5.63 10.05
C LEU A 147 17.13 -4.14 10.01
N HIS A 148 16.11 -3.31 10.23
CA HIS A 148 16.22 -1.86 10.36
C HIS A 148 16.21 -1.41 11.83
N TRP A 149 16.77 -0.23 12.10
CA TRP A 149 17.07 0.32 13.42
C TRP A 149 16.36 1.66 13.60
N HIS A 150 15.02 1.60 13.64
CA HIS A 150 14.09 2.71 13.49
C HIS A 150 14.49 3.99 14.22
N GLY A 151 14.69 5.06 13.46
CA GLY A 151 14.99 6.40 13.98
C GLY A 151 16.46 6.66 14.34
N LEU A 152 17.35 5.65 14.30
CA LEU A 152 18.79 5.92 14.37
C LEU A 152 19.27 6.60 13.08
N ARG A 153 20.16 7.59 13.22
CA ARG A 153 20.63 8.41 12.10
C ARG A 153 21.65 7.73 11.18
N MET A 154 22.22 6.60 11.62
CA MET A 154 23.24 5.82 10.87
C MET A 154 24.34 6.69 10.24
N LYS A 155 24.73 7.81 10.89
CA LYS A 155 25.58 8.85 10.29
C LYS A 155 26.93 8.26 9.87
N SER A 156 27.23 8.31 8.57
CA SER A 156 28.41 7.68 7.92
C SER A 156 28.45 6.14 7.97
N GLN A 157 27.32 5.49 8.23
CA GLN A 157 27.20 4.04 8.48
C GLN A 157 26.01 3.42 7.70
N ASN A 158 25.56 4.07 6.63
CA ASN A 158 24.33 3.78 5.89
C ASN A 158 24.22 2.33 5.37
N SER A 159 25.33 1.61 5.16
CA SER A 159 25.32 0.18 4.80
C SER A 159 24.85 -0.76 5.93
N MET A 160 24.57 -0.21 7.12
CA MET A 160 24.01 -0.93 8.28
C MET A 160 22.52 -0.62 8.51
N ASP A 161 21.90 0.20 7.66
CA ASP A 161 20.54 0.70 7.86
C ASP A 161 19.45 -0.36 7.69
N GLY A 162 19.64 -1.36 6.83
CA GLY A 162 18.70 -2.49 6.68
C GLY A 162 17.70 -2.38 5.53
N ALA A 163 17.48 -1.18 4.97
CA ALA A 163 16.50 -0.96 3.89
C ALA A 163 16.83 -1.77 2.62
N VAL A 164 15.96 -2.73 2.27
CA VAL A 164 16.14 -3.61 1.11
C VAL A 164 16.01 -2.84 -0.21
N GLY A 165 16.91 -3.13 -1.15
CA GLY A 165 16.96 -2.47 -2.45
C GLY A 165 17.50 -1.04 -2.41
N PHE A 166 17.67 -0.44 -1.23
CA PHE A 166 18.37 0.82 -1.07
C PHE A 166 19.77 0.66 -0.48
N THR A 167 19.91 0.12 0.73
CA THR A 167 21.22 -0.01 1.40
C THR A 167 21.85 -1.39 1.27
N GLN A 168 21.04 -2.45 1.12
CA GLN A 168 21.52 -3.83 0.98
C GLN A 168 20.58 -4.71 0.14
N CYS A 169 21.10 -5.83 -0.37
CA CYS A 169 20.26 -6.99 -0.72
C CYS A 169 19.73 -7.68 0.56
N PRO A 170 18.61 -8.44 0.49
CA PRO A 170 18.17 -9.30 1.58
C PRO A 170 19.24 -10.34 1.98
N ILE A 171 19.26 -10.68 3.26
CA ILE A 171 20.02 -11.81 3.83
C ILE A 171 19.25 -13.08 3.47
N THR A 172 19.76 -13.87 2.53
CA THR A 172 19.07 -15.07 2.00
C THR A 172 19.10 -16.26 2.97
N PRO A 173 18.16 -17.22 2.84
CA PRO A 173 18.13 -18.46 3.63
C PRO A 173 19.50 -19.14 3.80
N GLY A 174 19.83 -19.51 5.04
CA GLY A 174 21.08 -20.16 5.40
C GLY A 174 22.32 -19.26 5.42
N THR A 175 22.22 -17.97 5.07
CA THR A 175 23.37 -17.05 5.04
C THR A 175 23.50 -16.22 6.32
N ASN A 176 24.55 -15.40 6.39
CA ASN A 176 24.89 -14.56 7.53
C ASN A 176 25.17 -13.12 7.09
N PHE A 177 24.77 -12.16 7.92
CA PHE A 177 25.20 -10.76 7.84
C PHE A 177 25.70 -10.28 9.22
N THR A 178 26.30 -9.11 9.29
CA THR A 178 26.72 -8.52 10.57
C THR A 178 26.49 -7.02 10.55
N TYR A 179 25.42 -6.59 11.23
CA TYR A 179 25.18 -5.19 11.51
C TYR A 179 26.24 -4.71 12.51
N ASN A 180 26.93 -3.61 12.20
CA ASN A 180 28.12 -3.17 12.93
C ASN A 180 28.21 -1.64 12.90
N PHE A 181 27.47 -1.00 13.79
CA PHE A 181 27.32 0.46 13.85
C PHE A 181 27.63 0.98 15.25
N THR A 182 27.95 2.27 15.33
CA THR A 182 28.12 3.02 16.57
C THR A 182 26.99 4.03 16.68
N ILE A 183 26.27 4.00 17.80
CA ILE A 183 25.19 4.94 18.11
C ILE A 183 25.81 6.33 18.33
N GLY A 184 25.21 7.39 17.79
CA GLY A 184 25.71 8.75 17.93
C GLY A 184 25.79 9.22 19.40
N THR A 185 26.64 10.21 19.67
CA THR A 185 26.79 10.81 21.02
C THR A 185 25.54 11.57 21.46
N GLU A 186 24.81 12.13 20.50
CA GLU A 186 23.57 12.91 20.72
C GLU A 186 22.29 12.05 20.56
N GLU A 187 22.43 10.74 20.31
CA GLU A 187 21.30 9.83 20.11
C GLU A 187 20.93 9.16 21.44
N GLN A 188 19.71 9.37 21.90
CA GLN A 188 19.19 8.92 23.19
C GLN A 188 17.65 8.91 23.15
N GLY A 189 16.99 7.99 23.85
CA GLY A 189 15.53 7.86 23.87
C GLY A 189 15.03 6.49 23.41
N THR A 190 13.84 6.46 22.82
CA THR A 190 13.09 5.24 22.50
C THR A 190 13.10 4.96 21.01
N PHE A 191 13.87 3.95 20.63
CA PHE A 191 13.95 3.41 19.28
C PHE A 191 13.42 1.97 19.34
N TRP A 192 13.41 1.30 18.19
CA TRP A 192 13.09 -0.11 18.08
C TRP A 192 13.76 -0.69 16.83
N TRP A 193 13.68 -2.00 16.65
CA TRP A 193 14.22 -2.67 15.46
C TRP A 193 13.19 -3.65 14.89
N HIS A 194 13.17 -3.83 13.57
CA HIS A 194 12.20 -4.68 12.88
C HIS A 194 12.72 -5.20 11.53
N SER A 195 12.01 -6.17 10.94
CA SER A 195 12.27 -6.57 9.56
C SER A 195 11.94 -5.46 8.59
N HIS A 196 12.82 -5.26 7.61
CA HIS A 196 12.65 -4.34 6.48
C HIS A 196 12.73 -5.12 5.15
N SER A 197 12.17 -6.34 5.17
CA SER A 197 11.97 -7.23 4.04
C SER A 197 10.50 -7.63 3.98
N ASP A 198 9.84 -7.32 2.87
CA ASP A 198 8.39 -7.47 2.68
C ASP A 198 7.60 -6.98 3.91
N VAL A 199 6.49 -7.63 4.27
CA VAL A 199 5.61 -7.20 5.36
C VAL A 199 5.82 -8.03 6.65
N GLN A 200 7.02 -8.61 6.80
CA GLN A 200 7.40 -9.56 7.86
C GLN A 200 7.23 -9.04 9.31
N ARG A 201 7.21 -7.72 9.50
CA ARG A 201 6.84 -7.06 10.76
C ARG A 201 5.49 -7.57 11.32
N ALA A 202 4.49 -7.79 10.46
CA ALA A 202 3.15 -8.25 10.83
C ALA A 202 3.10 -9.70 11.36
N ASP A 203 4.16 -10.49 11.12
CA ASP A 203 4.34 -11.83 11.69
C ASP A 203 5.39 -11.84 12.83
N GLY A 204 5.76 -10.67 13.35
CA GLY A 204 6.44 -10.54 14.65
C GLY A 204 7.97 -10.40 14.63
N LEU A 205 8.59 -10.12 13.48
CA LEU A 205 10.04 -9.90 13.42
C LEU A 205 10.42 -8.48 13.86
N TRP A 206 10.33 -8.21 15.16
CA TRP A 206 10.67 -6.93 15.79
C TRP A 206 11.06 -7.06 17.27
N GLY A 207 11.69 -6.02 17.82
CA GLY A 207 12.09 -5.91 19.23
C GLY A 207 12.51 -4.50 19.62
N GLY A 208 12.75 -4.29 20.92
CA GLY A 208 13.03 -2.97 21.49
C GLY A 208 14.47 -2.49 21.30
N LEU A 209 14.68 -1.16 21.25
CA LEU A 209 16.00 -0.53 21.26
C LEU A 209 15.98 0.75 22.11
N VAL A 210 16.46 0.69 23.35
CA VAL A 210 16.50 1.86 24.25
C VAL A 210 17.92 2.36 24.38
N VAL A 211 18.11 3.67 24.20
CA VAL A 211 19.43 4.32 24.30
C VAL A 211 19.41 5.35 25.43
N HIS A 212 20.09 5.01 26.52
CA HIS A 212 20.19 5.86 27.71
C HIS A 212 21.19 7.00 27.53
N SER A 213 20.82 8.19 28.03
CA SER A 213 21.70 9.35 28.04
C SER A 213 22.76 9.23 29.14
N PRO A 214 24.04 9.58 28.91
CA PRO A 214 25.02 9.72 29.98
C PRO A 214 24.71 10.84 30.97
N ASN A 215 23.86 11.80 30.59
CA ASN A 215 23.70 13.08 31.26
C ASN A 215 22.31 13.25 31.90
N GLU A 216 21.54 12.18 32.08
CA GLU A 216 20.19 12.27 32.64
C GLU A 216 20.22 12.44 34.17
N VAL A 217 19.86 13.63 34.65
CA VAL A 217 19.99 14.05 36.06
C VAL A 217 18.78 13.65 36.93
N ASP A 218 17.66 13.29 36.30
CA ASP A 218 16.38 12.95 36.96
C ASP A 218 15.78 11.68 36.32
N VAL A 219 16.52 10.57 36.46
CA VAL A 219 16.07 9.23 36.02
C VAL A 219 15.05 8.71 37.05
N PRO A 220 13.82 8.35 36.63
CA PRO A 220 12.82 7.78 37.53
C PRO A 220 13.25 6.38 38.00
N PRO A 221 12.97 5.99 39.26
CA PRO A 221 13.43 4.72 39.83
C PRO A 221 12.76 3.46 39.25
N GLU A 222 11.75 3.63 38.40
CA GLU A 222 11.11 2.56 37.63
C GLU A 222 10.80 3.07 36.22
N GLU A 223 11.23 2.30 35.22
CA GLU A 223 11.05 2.59 33.79
C GLU A 223 10.72 1.29 33.03
N TYR A 224 9.74 1.33 32.13
CA TYR A 224 9.28 0.15 31.38
C TYR A 224 9.04 0.46 29.89
N LEU A 225 9.43 -0.47 29.00
CA LEU A 225 9.10 -0.46 27.58
C LEU A 225 7.82 -1.28 27.29
N LEU A 226 6.93 -0.69 26.50
CA LEU A 226 5.69 -1.26 25.98
C LEU A 226 5.67 -1.14 24.45
N MET A 227 5.94 -2.26 23.77
CA MET A 227 5.68 -2.43 22.34
C MET A 227 4.23 -2.87 22.17
N ILE A 228 3.44 -2.10 21.43
CA ILE A 228 2.00 -2.32 21.23
C ILE A 228 1.72 -2.35 19.72
N GLY A 229 0.77 -3.14 19.26
CA GLY A 229 0.41 -3.16 17.84
C GLY A 229 -0.83 -4.00 17.52
N ASP A 230 -1.39 -3.78 16.34
CA ASP A 230 -2.36 -4.69 15.73
C ASP A 230 -1.81 -6.12 15.53
N TRP A 231 -2.72 -7.06 15.38
CA TRP A 231 -2.40 -8.47 15.16
C TRP A 231 -3.37 -9.15 14.21
N PHE A 232 -2.82 -9.83 13.21
CA PHE A 232 -3.53 -10.67 12.26
C PHE A 232 -3.30 -12.14 12.59
N HIS A 233 -4.31 -12.99 12.44
CA HIS A 233 -4.19 -14.45 12.61
C HIS A 233 -3.70 -15.16 11.35
N ARG A 234 -3.93 -14.56 10.17
CA ARG A 234 -3.33 -15.00 8.90
C ARG A 234 -1.84 -14.62 8.83
N ASN A 235 -1.10 -15.30 7.96
CA ASN A 235 0.30 -14.99 7.67
C ASN A 235 0.42 -13.65 6.92
N GLN A 236 1.51 -12.93 7.16
CA GLN A 236 1.86 -11.65 6.52
C GLN A 236 1.67 -11.64 4.98
N THR A 237 2.10 -12.68 4.27
CA THR A 237 1.94 -12.78 2.80
C THR A 237 0.50 -13.09 2.36
N GLU A 238 -0.28 -13.75 3.22
CA GLU A 238 -1.69 -14.07 2.97
C GLU A 238 -2.61 -12.86 3.14
N VAL A 239 -2.24 -11.94 4.03
CA VAL A 239 -2.95 -10.65 4.20
C VAL A 239 -2.59 -9.72 3.05
N LEU A 240 -1.30 -9.59 2.70
CA LEU A 240 -0.85 -8.81 1.55
C LEU A 240 -1.44 -9.33 0.23
N GLY A 241 -1.45 -10.65 0.02
CA GLY A 241 -2.06 -11.27 -1.17
C GLY A 241 -3.59 -11.17 -1.22
N TRP A 242 -4.27 -10.79 -0.13
CA TRP A 242 -5.67 -10.37 -0.17
C TRP A 242 -5.79 -8.88 -0.49
N TYR A 243 -4.96 -8.03 0.13
CA TYR A 243 -4.97 -6.59 -0.14
C TYR A 243 -4.64 -6.27 -1.59
N ALA A 244 -3.63 -6.94 -2.16
CA ALA A 244 -3.18 -6.75 -3.54
C ALA A 244 -4.12 -7.34 -4.61
N ASP A 245 -5.16 -8.11 -4.24
CA ASP A 245 -6.17 -8.56 -5.20
C ASP A 245 -7.19 -7.46 -5.47
N ALA A 246 -7.56 -7.25 -6.75
CA ALA A 246 -8.53 -6.26 -7.19
C ALA A 246 -9.88 -6.27 -6.43
N SER A 247 -10.29 -7.42 -5.87
CA SER A 247 -11.51 -7.54 -5.04
C SER A 247 -11.41 -6.88 -3.65
N SER A 248 -10.21 -6.46 -3.21
CA SER A 248 -10.04 -5.61 -2.04
C SER A 248 -10.53 -4.17 -2.27
N ARG A 249 -10.56 -3.72 -3.54
CA ARG A 249 -10.72 -2.29 -3.96
C ARG A 249 -9.70 -1.32 -3.35
N GLY A 250 -8.60 -1.82 -2.80
CA GLY A 250 -7.60 -1.03 -2.08
C GLY A 250 -7.87 -0.79 -0.60
N ASN A 251 -8.93 -1.40 -0.04
CA ASN A 251 -9.28 -1.25 1.36
C ASN A 251 -8.32 -2.01 2.28
N GLU A 252 -7.84 -1.35 3.33
CA GLU A 252 -6.86 -1.88 4.27
C GLU A 252 -7.37 -3.14 5.01
N PRO A 253 -6.47 -4.10 5.32
CA PRO A 253 -6.86 -5.31 6.02
C PRO A 253 -7.16 -5.01 7.49
N VAL A 254 -8.39 -5.32 7.91
CA VAL A 254 -8.83 -5.17 9.31
C VAL A 254 -8.10 -6.18 10.20
N PRO A 255 -7.47 -5.76 11.32
CA PRO A 255 -6.86 -6.67 12.28
C PRO A 255 -7.86 -7.66 12.91
N ASP A 256 -7.35 -8.79 13.42
CA ASP A 256 -8.13 -9.76 14.18
C ASP A 256 -8.07 -9.48 15.70
N SER A 257 -6.99 -8.83 16.15
CA SER A 257 -6.63 -8.67 17.57
C SER A 257 -5.58 -7.57 17.77
N LEU A 258 -5.08 -7.40 19.00
CA LEU A 258 -3.94 -6.52 19.31
C LEU A 258 -3.05 -7.13 20.39
N LEU A 259 -1.75 -6.81 20.38
CA LEU A 259 -0.76 -7.27 21.36
C LEU A 259 -0.13 -6.11 22.13
N VAL A 260 0.18 -6.34 23.41
CA VAL A 260 1.14 -5.56 24.22
C VAL A 260 2.27 -6.52 24.60
N ASN A 261 3.52 -6.20 24.24
CA ASN A 261 4.72 -7.03 24.49
C ASN A 261 4.50 -8.54 24.20
N GLY A 262 3.85 -8.84 23.07
CA GLY A 262 3.58 -10.21 22.63
C GLY A 262 2.48 -10.96 23.37
N GLN A 263 1.62 -10.28 24.14
CA GLN A 263 0.41 -10.85 24.75
C GLN A 263 -0.83 -10.02 24.42
N GLY A 264 -1.93 -10.69 24.06
CA GLY A 264 -3.23 -10.08 23.77
C GLY A 264 -4.38 -10.99 24.22
N ARG A 265 -5.61 -10.75 23.72
CA ARG A 265 -6.76 -11.64 23.90
C ARG A 265 -7.66 -11.63 22.65
N PHE A 266 -7.90 -12.81 22.10
CA PHE A 266 -9.01 -13.07 21.17
C PHE A 266 -10.16 -13.78 21.88
N ASN A 267 -11.40 -13.65 21.38
CA ASN A 267 -12.54 -14.44 21.85
C ASN A 267 -12.74 -15.66 20.94
N CYS A 268 -12.40 -16.85 21.42
CA CYS A 268 -12.50 -18.09 20.64
C CYS A 268 -13.94 -18.43 20.23
N SER A 269 -14.99 -17.84 20.84
CA SER A 269 -16.37 -18.02 20.36
C SER A 269 -16.66 -17.28 19.05
N MET A 270 -15.79 -16.35 18.63
CA MET A 270 -15.90 -15.60 17.36
C MET A 270 -15.11 -16.24 16.21
N ALA A 271 -14.45 -17.39 16.46
CA ALA A 271 -13.78 -18.17 15.42
C ALA A 271 -14.82 -18.80 14.48
N VAL A 272 -15.04 -18.18 13.32
CA VAL A 272 -16.08 -18.62 12.37
C VAL A 272 -15.72 -19.95 11.68
N PRO A 273 -16.69 -20.87 11.47
CA PRO A 273 -16.42 -22.16 10.81
C PRO A 273 -15.83 -22.07 9.40
N ALA A 274 -16.06 -20.95 8.69
CA ALA A 274 -15.49 -20.67 7.38
C ALA A 274 -13.99 -20.29 7.40
N ARG A 275 -13.43 -19.94 8.57
CA ARG A 275 -12.02 -19.62 8.80
C ARG A 275 -11.55 -20.25 10.13
N PRO A 276 -11.44 -21.58 10.20
CA PRO A 276 -11.18 -22.28 11.46
C PRO A 276 -9.75 -22.00 11.97
N VAL A 277 -9.66 -21.40 13.15
CA VAL A 277 -8.39 -21.11 13.85
C VAL A 277 -8.21 -22.02 15.07
N ALA A 278 -6.97 -22.44 15.34
CA ALA A 278 -6.64 -23.17 16.55
C ALA A 278 -6.55 -22.19 17.73
N CYS A 279 -7.65 -22.04 18.48
CA CYS A 279 -7.81 -21.03 19.52
C CYS A 279 -7.90 -21.64 20.94
N SER A 280 -7.11 -21.12 21.87
CA SER A 280 -7.14 -21.42 23.30
C SER A 280 -7.50 -20.16 24.08
N GLN A 281 -8.62 -20.16 24.81
CA GLN A 281 -9.18 -18.94 25.39
C GLN A 281 -8.28 -18.31 26.47
N VAL A 282 -7.72 -17.13 26.16
CA VAL A 282 -7.05 -16.28 27.15
C VAL A 282 -8.10 -15.48 27.90
N HIS A 283 -8.19 -15.68 29.22
CA HIS A 283 -9.06 -14.91 30.10
C HIS A 283 -8.30 -13.72 30.72
N LEU A 284 -9.00 -12.62 31.05
CA LEU A 284 -8.43 -11.44 31.73
C LEU A 284 -7.54 -11.81 32.93
N ARG A 285 -8.01 -12.72 33.78
CA ARG A 285 -7.30 -13.21 34.98
C ARG A 285 -6.02 -14.02 34.71
N HIS A 286 -5.70 -14.32 33.44
CA HIS A 286 -4.47 -15.01 33.04
C HIS A 286 -3.44 -14.05 32.38
N LEU A 287 -3.81 -12.80 32.11
CA LEU A 287 -2.85 -11.78 31.69
C LEU A 287 -1.84 -11.50 32.81
N LYS A 288 -0.61 -11.16 32.44
CA LYS A 288 0.40 -10.62 33.36
C LYS A 288 0.11 -9.15 33.65
N PRO A 289 0.42 -8.63 34.85
CA PRO A 289 0.31 -7.20 35.13
C PRO A 289 1.42 -6.43 34.38
N LEU A 290 1.20 -5.19 33.97
CA LEU A 290 2.27 -4.40 33.32
C LEU A 290 3.47 -4.16 34.26
N ILE A 291 3.22 -3.96 35.56
CA ILE A 291 4.19 -3.61 36.59
C ILE A 291 3.99 -4.51 37.81
N MET A 292 5.08 -4.95 38.45
CA MET A 292 5.01 -5.87 39.60
C MET A 292 4.35 -5.25 40.84
N SER A 293 4.71 -4.01 41.19
CA SER A 293 4.14 -3.29 42.35
C SER A 293 4.17 -1.78 42.17
N GLY A 294 3.09 -1.08 42.55
CA GLY A 294 3.03 0.40 42.56
C GLY A 294 3.73 1.02 43.76
N GLY A 295 5.01 0.69 43.97
CA GLY A 295 5.81 1.18 45.10
C GLY A 295 6.28 2.62 44.91
N GLN A 296 6.51 3.04 43.66
CA GLN A 296 6.93 4.39 43.30
C GLN A 296 5.73 5.28 42.95
N ARG A 297 5.81 6.57 43.31
CA ARG A 297 4.79 7.58 42.95
C ARG A 297 4.80 7.91 41.45
N LYS A 298 6.00 7.94 40.86
CA LYS A 298 6.25 8.23 39.45
C LYS A 298 6.97 7.07 38.80
N VAL A 299 6.55 6.74 37.58
CA VAL A 299 7.13 5.72 36.69
C VAL A 299 7.24 6.34 35.30
N ARG A 300 8.23 5.94 34.49
CA ARG A 300 8.23 6.27 33.05
C ARG A 300 7.83 5.06 32.21
N LEU A 301 6.90 5.26 31.29
CA LEU A 301 6.55 4.27 30.27
C LEU A 301 7.06 4.74 28.91
N ARG A 302 7.86 3.92 28.24
CA ARG A 302 8.24 4.10 26.83
C ARG A 302 7.26 3.30 26.00
N VAL A 303 6.51 3.94 25.10
CA VAL A 303 5.54 3.26 24.23
C VAL A 303 5.99 3.33 22.78
N VAL A 304 5.86 2.21 22.08
CA VAL A 304 6.19 2.03 20.65
C VAL A 304 4.98 1.44 19.95
N ASN A 305 4.51 2.06 18.86
CA ASN A 305 3.56 1.39 17.97
C ASN A 305 4.32 0.52 16.95
N THR A 306 4.35 -0.78 17.23
CA THR A 306 4.93 -1.85 16.40
C THR A 306 3.93 -2.43 15.38
N GLY A 307 2.67 -1.97 15.39
CA GLY A 307 1.60 -2.41 14.49
C GLY A 307 1.87 -2.11 13.02
N SER A 308 0.97 -2.58 12.16
CA SER A 308 1.06 -2.58 10.70
C SER A 308 -0.03 -1.71 10.05
N VAL A 309 -1.11 -1.39 10.77
CA VAL A 309 -2.25 -0.61 10.23
C VAL A 309 -2.75 0.41 11.26
N ALA A 310 -2.96 -0.02 12.50
CA ALA A 310 -3.74 0.71 13.47
C ALA A 310 -2.97 1.86 14.13
N GLY A 311 -3.58 3.05 14.16
CA GLY A 311 -3.26 4.05 15.17
C GLY A 311 -3.68 3.55 16.56
N LEU A 312 -2.98 3.98 17.61
CA LEU A 312 -3.23 3.51 18.98
C LEU A 312 -3.52 4.68 19.93
N SER A 313 -4.71 4.69 20.54
CA SER A 313 -5.03 5.56 21.67
C SER A 313 -4.94 4.79 23.00
N LEU A 314 -4.49 5.45 24.06
CA LEU A 314 -4.18 4.80 25.35
C LEU A 314 -4.86 5.55 26.51
N ARG A 315 -5.38 4.83 27.51
CA ARG A 315 -5.85 5.40 28.79
C ARG A 315 -5.20 4.68 29.97
N ILE A 316 -4.79 5.43 31.01
CA ILE A 316 -4.25 4.86 32.25
C ILE A 316 -5.16 5.24 33.42
N ASP A 317 -6.01 4.29 33.82
CA ASP A 317 -6.99 4.50 34.88
C ASP A 317 -6.27 4.73 36.23
N GLY A 318 -6.60 5.82 36.91
CA GLY A 318 -6.06 6.14 38.25
C GLY A 318 -4.66 6.75 38.28
N ALA A 319 -4.19 7.31 37.18
CA ALA A 319 -2.94 8.08 37.07
C ALA A 319 -3.15 9.48 36.49
N ILE A 320 -2.07 10.25 36.38
CA ILE A 320 -1.93 11.43 35.53
C ILE A 320 -0.73 11.15 34.61
N ILE A 321 -0.95 11.26 33.30
CA ILE A 321 0.03 11.04 32.25
C ILE A 321 0.54 12.39 31.73
N ARG A 322 1.83 12.48 31.41
CA ARG A 322 2.43 13.62 30.69
C ARG A 322 3.43 13.10 29.64
N PRO A 323 3.21 13.33 28.33
CA PRO A 323 4.24 13.15 27.31
C PRO A 323 5.51 13.96 27.63
N LEU A 324 6.65 13.27 27.73
CA LEU A 324 7.98 13.83 28.01
C LEU A 324 8.83 13.95 26.75
N ARG A 325 8.83 12.91 25.92
CA ARG A 325 9.62 12.81 24.68
C ARG A 325 8.81 12.11 23.60
N VAL A 326 9.12 12.38 22.33
CA VAL A 326 8.61 11.64 21.18
C VAL A 326 9.76 11.08 20.34
N ASP A 327 9.48 9.98 19.63
CA ASP A 327 10.39 9.29 18.72
C ASP A 327 11.80 9.10 19.30
N GLY A 328 12.86 9.50 18.59
CA GLY A 328 14.26 9.50 19.02
C GLY A 328 14.61 10.46 20.17
N GLY A 329 13.78 10.50 21.22
CA GLY A 329 14.03 11.18 22.49
C GLY A 329 13.79 12.68 22.52
N PHE A 330 13.08 13.24 21.54
CA PHE A 330 12.89 14.68 21.41
C PHE A 330 11.95 15.22 22.48
N ALA A 331 12.46 16.06 23.37
CA ALA A 331 11.71 16.56 24.53
C ALA A 331 10.54 17.47 24.12
N VAL A 332 9.37 17.22 24.70
CA VAL A 332 8.12 17.92 24.39
C VAL A 332 7.46 18.53 25.63
N LYS A 333 6.45 19.37 25.39
CA LYS A 333 5.48 19.87 26.36
C LYS A 333 4.09 19.58 25.82
N ALA A 334 3.30 18.92 26.65
CA ALA A 334 1.87 18.66 26.46
C ALA A 334 1.15 18.91 27.79
N GLU A 335 -0.18 18.99 27.78
CA GLU A 335 -0.96 19.11 29.02
C GLU A 335 -1.02 17.77 29.78
N ALA A 336 -1.38 17.84 31.06
CA ALA A 336 -1.49 16.67 31.93
C ALA A 336 -2.86 16.01 31.75
N THR A 337 -2.88 14.72 31.41
CA THR A 337 -4.05 14.03 30.84
C THR A 337 -4.18 12.62 31.44
N GLU A 338 -5.31 11.95 31.22
CA GLU A 338 -5.50 10.51 31.53
C GLU A 338 -5.45 9.63 30.29
N THR A 339 -5.45 10.24 29.09
CA THR A 339 -5.31 9.60 27.78
C THR A 339 -4.06 10.08 27.04
N VAL A 340 -3.45 9.20 26.25
CA VAL A 340 -2.50 9.57 25.21
C VAL A 340 -3.22 9.38 23.87
N GLY A 341 -3.11 10.39 23.02
CA GLY A 341 -3.74 10.41 21.71
C GLY A 341 -3.17 9.39 20.73
N VAL A 342 -3.79 9.32 19.55
CA VAL A 342 -3.43 8.40 18.47
C VAL A 342 -1.92 8.48 18.19
N LEU A 343 -1.26 7.35 18.40
CA LEU A 343 0.15 7.06 18.08
C LEU A 343 0.16 6.11 16.89
N TYR A 344 0.65 6.54 15.73
CA TYR A 344 0.61 5.74 14.50
C TYR A 344 1.79 4.75 14.41
N PRO A 345 1.71 3.71 13.55
CA PRO A 345 2.80 2.76 13.32
C PRO A 345 4.17 3.44 13.16
N GLY A 346 5.19 2.91 13.84
CA GLY A 346 6.56 3.45 13.85
C GLY A 346 6.81 4.61 14.83
N GLU A 347 5.77 5.29 15.33
CA GLU A 347 5.91 6.39 16.29
C GLU A 347 6.19 5.91 17.72
N ARG A 348 6.89 6.75 18.51
CA ARG A 348 7.18 6.46 19.94
C ARG A 348 6.87 7.65 20.84
N VAL A 349 6.52 7.34 22.09
CA VAL A 349 6.31 8.36 23.13
C VAL A 349 6.82 7.89 24.51
N ASP A 350 7.60 8.74 25.18
CA ASP A 350 7.97 8.58 26.58
C ASP A 350 6.95 9.32 27.45
N LEU A 351 6.37 8.63 28.43
CA LEU A 351 5.32 9.13 29.31
C LEU A 351 5.81 9.19 30.75
N GLU A 352 5.71 10.34 31.41
CA GLU A 352 5.65 10.37 32.88
C GLU A 352 4.26 9.88 33.31
N VAL A 353 4.22 8.91 34.21
CA VAL A 353 2.99 8.42 34.84
C VAL A 353 3.10 8.66 36.34
N GLU A 354 2.26 9.57 36.85
CA GLU A 354 2.15 9.89 38.27
C GLU A 354 0.85 9.26 38.84
N TRP A 355 0.98 8.32 39.77
CA TRP A 355 -0.17 7.62 40.34
C TRP A 355 -0.95 8.53 41.31
N LYS A 356 -2.28 8.59 41.16
CA LYS A 356 -3.16 9.34 42.07
C LYS A 356 -3.17 8.69 43.45
N GLU A 357 -2.91 9.46 44.51
CA GLU A 357 -2.90 8.97 45.90
C GLU A 357 -4.27 8.41 46.32
N GLU A 358 -5.33 9.17 46.07
CA GLU A 358 -6.72 8.78 46.33
C GLU A 358 -7.36 8.23 45.04
N TYR A 359 -7.18 6.94 44.78
CA TYR A 359 -7.91 6.21 43.74
C TYR A 359 -8.45 4.89 44.28
N ALA A 360 -9.77 4.70 44.23
CA ALA A 360 -10.47 3.56 44.83
C ALA A 360 -10.77 2.41 43.84
N GLY A 361 -10.45 2.59 42.56
CA GLY A 361 -10.67 1.59 41.52
C GLY A 361 -9.43 0.75 41.21
N ASP A 362 -9.62 -0.26 40.36
CA ASP A 362 -8.51 -1.00 39.76
C ASP A 362 -7.84 -0.19 38.63
N ARG A 363 -6.52 -0.32 38.50
CA ARG A 363 -5.72 0.46 37.54
C ARG A 363 -5.43 -0.37 36.29
N TRP A 364 -5.87 0.13 35.14
CA TRP A 364 -5.76 -0.52 33.84
C TRP A 364 -5.06 0.39 32.82
N LEU A 365 -4.25 -0.20 31.95
CA LEU A 365 -3.96 0.37 30.65
C LEU A 365 -5.07 -0.10 29.72
N THR A 366 -5.83 0.81 29.13
CA THR A 366 -6.77 0.48 28.06
C THR A 366 -6.20 0.98 26.74
N VAL A 367 -6.04 0.06 25.78
CA VAL A 367 -5.61 0.35 24.41
C VAL A 367 -6.86 0.34 23.52
N TYR A 368 -7.01 1.36 22.68
CA TYR A 368 -7.97 1.41 21.59
C TYR A 368 -7.20 1.46 20.27
N MET A 369 -7.54 0.59 19.32
CA MET A 369 -7.10 0.69 17.93
C MET A 369 -8.03 1.64 17.17
N ASP A 370 -7.44 2.68 16.60
CA ASP A 370 -8.14 3.71 15.83
C ASP A 370 -8.49 3.22 14.42
N ASP A 371 -9.77 3.34 14.06
CA ASP A 371 -10.38 2.75 12.86
C ASP A 371 -10.21 3.61 11.60
N GLU A 372 -9.55 4.77 11.70
CA GLU A 372 -9.21 5.64 10.56
C GLU A 372 -8.52 4.92 9.40
N ASN A 373 -7.70 3.91 9.70
CA ASN A 373 -6.94 3.14 8.71
C ASN A 373 -7.51 1.74 8.44
N PHE A 374 -8.75 1.43 8.87
CA PHE A 374 -9.43 0.17 8.52
C PHE A 374 -10.97 0.27 8.63
N GLY A 375 -11.61 0.96 7.67
CA GLY A 375 -13.05 1.25 7.72
C GLY A 375 -14.03 0.06 7.64
N TYR A 376 -13.55 -1.19 7.56
CA TYR A 376 -14.40 -2.38 7.42
C TYR A 376 -14.74 -3.05 8.76
N PRO A 377 -16.00 -3.48 8.97
CA PRO A 377 -16.38 -4.15 10.20
C PRO A 377 -15.81 -5.58 10.25
N ASN A 378 -14.97 -5.86 11.25
CA ASN A 378 -14.64 -7.22 11.69
C ASN A 378 -15.40 -7.54 12.99
N PRO A 379 -16.53 -8.28 12.96
CA PRO A 379 -17.31 -8.58 14.16
C PRO A 379 -16.57 -9.44 15.21
N ALA A 380 -15.46 -10.09 14.83
CA ALA A 380 -14.62 -10.86 15.74
C ALA A 380 -13.55 -10.01 16.44
N LEU A 381 -13.20 -8.85 15.87
CA LEU A 381 -12.25 -7.92 16.45
C LEU A 381 -12.85 -7.23 17.68
N ASN A 382 -12.10 -7.23 18.78
CA ASN A 382 -12.31 -6.28 19.86
C ASN A 382 -11.24 -5.17 19.79
N PRO A 383 -11.56 -3.96 19.29
CA PRO A 383 -10.59 -2.88 19.14
C PRO A 383 -10.19 -2.24 20.47
N THR A 384 -10.92 -2.50 21.57
CA THR A 384 -10.60 -1.98 22.91
C THR A 384 -10.14 -3.09 23.86
N GLN A 385 -8.85 -3.13 24.19
CA GLN A 385 -8.31 -4.13 25.13
C GLN A 385 -7.65 -3.49 26.35
N SER A 386 -8.19 -3.82 27.53
CA SER A 386 -7.61 -3.46 28.82
C SER A 386 -6.65 -4.53 29.36
N PHE A 387 -5.55 -4.07 29.94
CA PHE A 387 -4.48 -4.83 30.58
C PHE A 387 -4.28 -4.33 32.02
N PRO A 388 -4.17 -5.22 33.02
CA PRO A 388 -4.04 -4.82 34.42
C PRO A 388 -2.65 -4.20 34.66
N ILE A 389 -2.58 -3.07 35.35
CA ILE A 389 -1.28 -2.42 35.62
C ILE A 389 -0.55 -3.12 36.76
N PHE A 390 -1.24 -3.44 37.84
CA PHE A 390 -0.65 -4.00 39.06
C PHE A 390 -1.25 -5.36 39.44
N SER A 391 -0.42 -6.22 40.04
CA SER A 391 -0.83 -7.52 40.59
C SER A 391 -1.92 -7.45 41.69
N SER A 392 -2.14 -6.27 42.27
CA SER A 392 -3.26 -6.00 43.18
C SER A 392 -4.62 -6.04 42.47
N SER A 393 -4.69 -5.54 41.23
CA SER A 393 -5.95 -5.40 40.48
C SER A 393 -6.50 -6.71 39.91
N MET A 394 -5.82 -7.82 40.21
CA MET A 394 -6.32 -9.18 39.97
C MET A 394 -7.04 -9.77 41.19
N LYS A 395 -6.96 -9.15 42.38
CA LYS A 395 -7.39 -9.77 43.65
C LYS A 395 -8.81 -9.43 44.10
N GLY A 396 -9.53 -8.56 43.36
CA GLY A 396 -10.93 -8.18 43.63
C GLY A 396 -11.95 -8.58 42.56
N SER A 397 -11.51 -8.87 41.33
CA SER A 397 -12.40 -9.16 40.19
C SER A 397 -13.03 -10.55 40.26
N SER A 398 -14.15 -10.67 40.99
CA SER A 398 -15.13 -11.76 40.79
C SER A 398 -16.11 -11.47 39.66
N ASN A 399 -16.19 -10.20 39.23
CA ASN A 399 -17.01 -9.74 38.12
C ASN A 399 -16.08 -9.33 36.97
N GLU A 400 -16.45 -9.67 35.74
CA GLU A 400 -15.83 -9.19 34.50
C GLU A 400 -16.27 -7.74 34.23
N ALA A 401 -15.96 -6.84 35.17
CA ALA A 401 -16.12 -5.40 35.03
C ALA A 401 -15.04 -4.86 34.08
N VAL A 402 -15.24 -5.11 32.78
CA VAL A 402 -14.43 -4.50 31.71
C VAL A 402 -14.46 -2.97 31.92
N PRO A 403 -13.31 -2.28 31.94
CA PRO A 403 -13.28 -0.83 31.99
C PRO A 403 -14.13 -0.24 30.85
N GLN A 404 -14.80 0.89 31.11
CA GLN A 404 -15.56 1.56 30.04
C GLN A 404 -14.62 1.85 28.86
N PRO A 405 -15.02 1.57 27.61
CA PRO A 405 -14.20 1.87 26.45
C PRO A 405 -13.88 3.36 26.38
N LEU A 406 -12.87 3.73 25.59
CA LEU A 406 -12.60 5.14 25.31
C LEU A 406 -13.80 5.73 24.56
N GLY A 407 -14.35 6.83 25.07
CA GLY A 407 -15.36 7.58 24.34
C GLY A 407 -14.72 8.23 23.10
N GLN A 408 -15.43 8.33 21.98
CA GLN A 408 -14.86 8.89 20.75
C GLN A 408 -14.49 10.38 20.87
N ASN A 409 -15.00 11.08 21.90
CA ASN A 409 -14.63 12.44 22.30
C ASN A 409 -13.42 12.50 23.27
N GLU A 410 -12.96 11.37 23.79
CA GLU A 410 -11.77 11.22 24.66
C GLU A 410 -10.50 10.92 23.83
N ILE A 411 -10.69 10.54 22.56
CA ILE A 411 -9.67 10.33 21.55
C ILE A 411 -9.26 11.68 20.95
N GLN A 412 -7.96 11.94 20.94
CA GLN A 412 -7.32 13.07 20.27
C GLN A 412 -6.12 12.53 19.50
N VAL A 413 -5.60 13.22 18.50
CA VAL A 413 -4.34 12.82 17.83
C VAL A 413 -3.15 13.40 18.59
N LEU A 414 -2.04 12.65 18.72
CA LEU A 414 -0.81 13.11 19.39
C LEU A 414 0.06 14.00 18.48
N ASP A 415 -0.57 15.03 17.90
CA ASP A 415 -0.03 15.81 16.79
C ASP A 415 0.70 17.10 17.20
N SER A 416 1.14 17.87 16.21
CA SER A 416 1.81 19.18 16.39
C SER A 416 0.92 20.33 16.87
N GLN A 417 -0.41 20.13 16.96
CA GLN A 417 -1.34 21.10 17.54
C GLN A 417 -1.41 20.91 19.07
N ASN A 418 -1.51 19.66 19.50
CA ASN A 418 -1.63 19.26 20.90
C ASN A 418 -0.28 19.14 21.64
N VAL A 419 0.80 18.84 20.92
CA VAL A 419 2.17 18.66 21.46
C VAL A 419 3.14 19.68 20.86
N LYS A 420 4.01 20.27 21.68
CA LYS A 420 5.00 21.29 21.27
C LYS A 420 6.39 20.93 21.76
N ALA A 421 7.45 21.42 21.10
CA ALA A 421 8.81 21.21 21.58
C ALA A 421 9.05 21.81 22.97
N ALA A 422 9.84 21.15 23.82
CA ALA A 422 10.14 21.64 25.16
C ALA A 422 11.01 22.91 25.14
N THR A 423 11.89 23.03 24.17
CA THR A 423 12.77 24.18 23.92
C THR A 423 12.29 24.99 22.72
N LYS A 424 12.58 26.30 22.72
CA LYS A 424 12.43 27.13 21.52
C LYS A 424 13.56 26.80 20.55
N VAL A 425 13.26 26.63 19.27
CA VAL A 425 14.27 26.57 18.21
C VAL A 425 14.58 28.01 17.80
N SER A 426 15.84 28.43 17.90
CA SER A 426 16.25 29.81 17.64
C SER A 426 16.51 30.11 16.16
N ASP A 427 16.92 29.09 15.39
CA ASP A 427 17.65 29.31 14.14
C ASP A 427 16.92 28.83 12.88
N LEU A 428 15.68 28.32 13.00
CA LEU A 428 14.87 27.94 11.83
C LEU A 428 14.52 29.16 10.97
N PRO A 429 14.81 29.15 9.66
CA PRO A 429 14.53 30.26 8.77
C PRO A 429 13.04 30.33 8.43
N ALA A 430 12.59 31.52 8.00
CA ALA A 430 11.23 31.69 7.46
C ALA A 430 11.03 31.07 6.05
N LYS A 431 12.09 30.54 5.42
CA LYS A 431 12.09 29.81 4.15
C LYS A 431 13.28 28.84 4.11
N ALA A 432 13.08 27.62 3.66
CA ALA A 432 14.16 26.72 3.29
C ALA A 432 14.98 27.20 2.06
N GLU A 433 16.17 26.62 1.88
CA GLU A 433 17.03 26.82 0.70
C GLU A 433 16.56 26.01 -0.51
N GLN A 434 15.86 24.90 -0.25
CA GLN A 434 15.19 24.08 -1.25
C GLN A 434 13.85 23.61 -0.69
N THR A 435 12.86 23.48 -1.57
CA THR A 435 11.60 22.82 -1.25
C THR A 435 11.43 21.59 -2.15
N ILE A 436 10.90 20.51 -1.58
CA ILE A 436 10.52 19.29 -2.28
C ILE A 436 9.02 19.13 -2.09
N LEU A 437 8.30 18.96 -3.20
CA LEU A 437 6.86 18.77 -3.23
C LEU A 437 6.56 17.33 -3.67
N LEU A 438 5.75 16.65 -2.89
CA LEU A 438 5.42 15.24 -3.04
C LEU A 438 3.90 15.11 -2.93
N TYR A 439 3.31 14.32 -3.81
CA TYR A 439 1.91 13.91 -3.76
C TYR A 439 1.90 12.41 -3.48
N ALA A 440 1.27 11.99 -2.38
CA ALA A 440 1.07 10.58 -2.03
C ALA A 440 -0.36 10.18 -2.38
N LYS A 441 -0.52 9.06 -3.08
CA LYS A 441 -1.81 8.51 -3.49
C LYS A 441 -1.74 6.99 -3.64
N VAL A 442 -2.82 6.25 -3.38
CA VAL A 442 -3.02 4.87 -3.86
C VAL A 442 -3.87 4.88 -5.14
N GLU A 443 -3.42 4.15 -6.16
CA GLU A 443 -4.17 3.97 -7.41
C GLU A 443 -4.38 2.50 -7.75
N LYS A 444 -5.39 2.25 -8.58
CA LYS A 444 -5.83 0.93 -9.05
C LYS A 444 -5.83 0.95 -10.58
N LEU A 445 -4.64 0.86 -11.17
CA LEU A 445 -4.46 1.00 -12.62
C LEU A 445 -4.69 -0.35 -13.31
N ALA A 446 -5.41 -0.39 -14.43
CA ALA A 446 -5.79 -1.68 -15.04
C ALA A 446 -4.56 -2.43 -15.58
N HIS A 447 -3.50 -1.69 -15.96
CA HIS A 447 -2.21 -2.25 -16.36
C HIS A 447 -1.37 -2.83 -15.19
N MET A 448 -1.77 -2.60 -13.94
CA MET A 448 -1.17 -3.16 -12.72
C MET A 448 -2.07 -4.24 -12.08
N ASP A 449 -2.75 -5.04 -12.90
CA ASP A 449 -3.76 -6.03 -12.48
C ASP A 449 -4.90 -5.45 -11.61
N TYR A 450 -5.12 -4.12 -11.64
CA TYR A 450 -6.02 -3.38 -10.73
C TYR A 450 -5.72 -3.59 -9.24
N ALA A 451 -4.48 -3.98 -8.92
CA ALA A 451 -3.98 -4.02 -7.55
C ALA A 451 -3.85 -2.59 -7.00
N PRO A 452 -4.11 -2.36 -5.70
CA PRO A 452 -3.78 -1.10 -5.04
C PRO A 452 -2.26 -0.90 -4.96
N VAL A 453 -1.77 0.12 -5.66
CA VAL A 453 -0.36 0.50 -5.69
C VAL A 453 -0.20 1.92 -5.17
N GLY A 454 0.74 2.12 -4.24
CA GLY A 454 1.05 3.42 -3.66
C GLY A 454 2.06 4.20 -4.50
N PHE A 455 1.78 5.47 -4.76
CA PHE A 455 2.54 6.36 -5.63
C PHE A 455 3.08 7.57 -4.88
N ILE A 456 4.26 8.05 -5.30
CA ILE A 456 4.79 9.37 -4.98
C ILE A 456 5.04 10.11 -6.27
N ASN A 457 4.27 11.18 -6.47
CA ASN A 457 4.09 11.75 -7.80
C ASN A 457 3.77 10.60 -8.79
N HIS A 458 4.19 10.66 -10.05
CA HIS A 458 3.84 9.63 -11.05
C HIS A 458 4.77 8.39 -11.00
N THR A 459 5.13 7.92 -9.80
CA THR A 459 6.06 6.78 -9.62
C THR A 459 5.76 5.95 -8.37
N SER A 460 5.87 4.62 -8.49
CA SER A 460 5.77 3.67 -7.36
C SER A 460 7.07 2.89 -7.20
N TRP A 461 7.44 2.58 -5.95
CA TRP A 461 8.72 1.94 -5.59
C TRP A 461 8.76 0.46 -5.97
N THR A 462 9.92 0.01 -6.42
CA THR A 462 10.27 -1.42 -6.53
C THR A 462 11.67 -1.67 -5.96
N PRO A 463 11.91 -2.78 -5.22
CA PRO A 463 13.24 -3.08 -4.65
C PRO A 463 14.32 -3.32 -5.71
N GLN A 464 15.38 -2.51 -5.69
CA GLN A 464 16.43 -2.52 -6.72
C GLN A 464 17.51 -3.57 -6.47
N THR A 465 17.98 -4.24 -7.53
CA THR A 465 19.04 -5.26 -7.47
C THR A 465 20.08 -5.05 -8.58
N PRO A 466 21.33 -4.65 -8.28
CA PRO A 466 21.87 -4.36 -6.96
C PRO A 466 21.21 -3.13 -6.30
N PRO A 467 21.27 -3.01 -4.96
CA PRO A 467 20.62 -1.93 -4.22
C PRO A 467 21.20 -0.56 -4.63
N LEU A 468 20.39 0.50 -4.58
CA LEU A 468 20.76 1.82 -5.11
C LEU A 468 22.07 2.36 -4.53
N LEU A 469 22.37 2.16 -3.25
CA LEU A 469 23.65 2.57 -2.62
C LEU A 469 24.89 1.91 -3.24
N ALA A 470 24.74 0.80 -3.96
CA ALA A 470 25.79 0.13 -4.74
C ALA A 470 25.78 0.47 -6.24
N GLN A 471 24.80 1.25 -6.71
CA GLN A 471 24.73 1.79 -8.08
C GLN A 471 25.34 3.20 -8.17
N ASN A 472 25.53 3.70 -9.40
CA ASN A 472 25.94 5.09 -9.64
C ASN A 472 24.72 6.02 -9.53
N ARG A 473 24.85 7.20 -8.90
CA ARG A 473 23.76 8.20 -8.80
C ARG A 473 23.09 8.46 -10.16
N THR A 474 23.84 8.49 -11.25
CA THR A 474 23.27 8.82 -12.57
C THR A 474 22.22 7.82 -13.06
N SER A 475 22.22 6.57 -12.59
CA SER A 475 21.18 5.59 -12.96
C SER A 475 19.99 5.57 -12.00
N TRP A 476 20.04 6.26 -10.85
CA TRP A 476 18.97 6.14 -9.84
C TRP A 476 17.62 6.60 -10.38
N ASP A 477 17.54 7.76 -11.05
CA ASP A 477 16.28 8.25 -11.64
C ASP A 477 15.80 7.40 -12.84
N GLU A 478 16.66 6.55 -13.42
CA GLU A 478 16.31 5.55 -14.44
C GLU A 478 15.74 4.26 -13.82
N ASN A 479 15.94 4.07 -12.51
CA ASN A 479 15.50 2.89 -11.75
C ASN A 479 14.31 3.23 -10.82
N GLN A 480 14.24 4.47 -10.30
CA GLN A 480 13.16 4.98 -9.45
C GLN A 480 13.24 6.50 -9.24
N LEU A 481 12.14 7.21 -8.91
CA LEU A 481 12.21 8.63 -8.55
C LEU A 481 12.98 8.84 -7.23
N VAL A 482 14.12 9.55 -7.28
CA VAL A 482 14.99 9.80 -6.10
C VAL A 482 15.29 11.31 -5.96
N PRO A 483 14.36 12.11 -5.38
CA PRO A 483 14.44 13.57 -5.40
C PRO A 483 15.71 14.13 -4.74
N PHE A 484 16.33 15.15 -5.34
CA PHE A 484 17.70 15.52 -4.99
C PHE A 484 17.77 16.85 -4.16
N ILE A 485 17.96 16.75 -2.83
CA ILE A 485 18.36 17.82 -1.86
C ILE A 485 19.78 18.37 -2.09
N GLY A 486 20.00 19.60 -2.55
CA GLY A 486 21.32 20.01 -3.01
C GLY A 486 22.40 20.26 -1.94
N ILE A 487 23.59 19.61 -1.94
CA ILE A 487 24.75 20.03 -1.12
C ILE A 487 26.04 20.22 -1.94
N SER A 488 26.62 21.41 -1.77
CA SER A 488 27.76 21.97 -2.51
C SER A 488 28.89 22.45 -1.58
N ASP A 489 28.62 22.58 -0.29
CA ASP A 489 29.42 23.32 0.68
C ASP A 489 29.57 22.52 1.98
N SER A 490 30.55 22.88 2.82
CA SER A 490 30.77 22.26 4.14
C SER A 490 29.76 22.73 5.21
N LYS A 491 28.49 22.90 4.82
CA LYS A 491 27.39 23.38 5.66
C LYS A 491 26.12 22.58 5.37
N PRO A 492 25.31 22.23 6.39
CA PRO A 492 24.01 21.60 6.16
C PRO A 492 23.06 22.59 5.49
N LYS A 493 22.35 22.15 4.44
CA LYS A 493 21.27 22.94 3.84
C LYS A 493 19.93 22.65 4.49
N ARG A 494 19.13 23.70 4.63
CA ARG A 494 17.77 23.64 5.18
C ARG A 494 16.80 23.34 4.05
N VAL A 495 16.06 22.24 4.15
CA VAL A 495 15.12 21.79 3.11
C VAL A 495 13.71 21.67 3.68
N ASP A 496 12.75 22.28 3.01
CA ASP A 496 11.32 22.03 3.27
C ASP A 496 10.83 20.85 2.44
N ILE A 497 10.24 19.86 3.10
CA ILE A 497 9.57 18.74 2.44
C ILE A 497 8.08 18.89 2.69
N VAL A 498 7.31 19.07 1.62
CA VAL A 498 5.85 19.15 1.61
C VAL A 498 5.32 17.87 1.00
N ILE A 499 4.55 17.11 1.77
CA ILE A 499 3.83 15.93 1.29
C ILE A 499 2.34 16.26 1.38
N ASN A 500 1.66 16.17 0.24
CA ASN A 500 0.21 16.22 0.16
C ASN A 500 -0.30 14.78 0.12
N ASN A 501 -1.02 14.36 1.15
CA ASN A 501 -1.82 13.15 1.10
C ASN A 501 -3.03 13.42 0.17
N LEU A 502 -3.27 12.54 -0.80
CA LEU A 502 -4.41 12.59 -1.73
C LEU A 502 -5.43 11.45 -1.48
N ASP A 503 -5.17 10.60 -0.48
CA ASP A 503 -6.03 9.50 -0.06
C ASP A 503 -6.91 9.90 1.15
N ASP A 504 -7.98 9.14 1.38
CA ASP A 504 -8.91 9.34 2.50
C ASP A 504 -8.43 8.68 3.82
N GLY A 505 -7.32 7.94 3.82
CA GLY A 505 -6.70 7.34 5.01
C GLY A 505 -5.56 8.18 5.59
N ALA A 506 -5.12 7.90 6.83
CA ALA A 506 -4.03 8.63 7.47
C ALA A 506 -2.69 7.90 7.35
N HIS A 507 -1.67 8.59 6.86
CA HIS A 507 -0.41 7.95 6.44
C HIS A 507 0.78 8.37 7.32
N PRO A 508 1.34 7.47 8.15
CA PRO A 508 2.59 7.69 8.87
C PRO A 508 3.82 7.54 7.95
N PHE A 509 4.63 8.60 7.81
CA PHE A 509 5.82 8.62 6.95
C PHE A 509 7.13 8.60 7.77
N HIS A 510 7.81 7.47 7.86
CA HIS A 510 9.13 7.42 8.51
C HIS A 510 10.22 8.07 7.63
N LEU A 511 11.19 8.76 8.25
CA LEU A 511 12.44 9.22 7.64
C LEU A 511 13.66 8.53 8.26
N HIS A 512 14.27 7.61 7.49
CA HIS A 512 15.54 6.98 7.78
C HIS A 512 16.68 8.01 7.86
N GLY A 513 17.61 7.79 8.78
CA GLY A 513 18.87 8.54 8.89
C GLY A 513 18.74 9.97 9.45
N ASN A 514 17.53 10.55 9.52
CA ASN A 514 17.35 11.97 9.86
C ASN A 514 16.06 12.22 10.65
N SER A 515 16.16 13.04 11.69
CA SER A 515 15.00 13.51 12.47
C SER A 515 14.69 14.96 12.11
N PHE A 516 13.47 15.25 11.67
CA PHE A 516 13.02 16.51 11.08
C PHE A 516 12.08 17.29 12.01
N TYR A 517 11.90 18.58 11.73
CA TYR A 517 10.90 19.43 12.38
C TYR A 517 9.55 19.38 11.64
N VAL A 518 8.48 19.11 12.38
CA VAL A 518 7.08 19.25 11.92
C VAL A 518 6.68 20.72 12.05
N LEU A 519 6.86 21.48 10.97
CA LEU A 519 6.51 22.91 10.94
C LEU A 519 4.99 23.16 10.79
N SER A 520 4.28 22.24 10.15
CA SER A 520 2.84 22.28 9.96
C SER A 520 2.34 20.86 9.68
N SER A 521 1.16 20.53 10.21
CA SER A 521 0.27 19.47 9.71
C SER A 521 -1.13 20.08 9.58
N TYR A 522 -1.93 19.59 8.64
CA TYR A 522 -3.29 20.06 8.39
C TYR A 522 -4.20 18.88 8.02
N ARG A 523 -5.01 18.47 8.99
CA ARG A 523 -6.14 17.55 8.80
C ARG A 523 -7.28 18.34 8.16
N ASN A 524 -7.58 18.06 6.89
CA ASN A 524 -8.69 18.71 6.20
C ASN A 524 -10.02 18.25 6.84
N PRO A 525 -10.88 19.15 7.33
CA PRO A 525 -12.11 18.75 7.96
C PRO A 525 -13.12 18.14 6.98
N GLY A 526 -13.07 18.41 5.66
CA GLY A 526 -14.16 18.07 4.74
C GLY A 526 -13.77 17.56 3.34
N ARG A 527 -14.27 16.37 2.99
CA ARG A 527 -14.20 15.60 1.71
C ARG A 527 -14.68 16.33 0.42
N GLY A 528 -14.83 17.66 0.45
CA GLY A 528 -15.25 18.51 -0.67
C GLY A 528 -14.25 19.60 -1.08
N SER A 529 -13.05 19.61 -0.48
CA SER A 529 -11.96 20.52 -0.86
C SER A 529 -10.66 19.77 -1.12
N TRP A 530 -10.23 19.72 -2.38
CA TRP A 530 -8.91 19.22 -2.76
C TRP A 530 -7.85 20.26 -2.36
N GLY A 531 -7.40 20.16 -1.11
CA GLY A 531 -6.58 21.15 -0.41
C GLY A 531 -5.07 20.93 -0.49
N SER A 532 -4.53 20.49 -1.63
CA SER A 532 -3.09 20.25 -1.76
C SER A 532 -2.30 21.56 -1.57
N TYR A 533 -1.41 21.62 -0.58
CA TYR A 533 -0.54 22.77 -0.40
C TYR A 533 0.55 22.79 -1.48
N ASN A 534 0.62 23.88 -2.23
CA ASN A 534 1.65 24.13 -3.22
C ASN A 534 2.54 25.29 -2.74
N PRO A 535 3.77 25.04 -2.28
CA PRO A 535 4.64 26.06 -1.70
C PRO A 535 5.15 27.12 -2.71
N TYR A 536 4.96 26.89 -4.01
CA TYR A 536 5.45 27.80 -5.07
C TYR A 536 4.47 28.93 -5.39
N THR A 537 3.24 28.89 -4.88
CA THR A 537 2.17 29.86 -5.19
C THR A 537 2.31 31.20 -4.48
N GLY A 538 3.14 31.25 -3.43
CA GLY A 538 3.23 32.37 -2.51
C GLY A 538 2.19 32.34 -1.38
N GLU A 539 1.30 31.36 -1.36
CA GLU A 539 0.34 31.14 -0.27
C GLU A 539 1.02 30.50 0.95
N ALA A 540 0.55 30.86 2.15
CA ALA A 540 0.94 30.18 3.38
C ALA A 540 0.20 28.84 3.51
N PRO A 541 0.78 27.80 4.15
CA PRO A 541 0.04 26.59 4.46
C PRO A 541 -1.12 26.90 5.42
N PRO A 542 -2.23 26.12 5.41
CA PRO A 542 -3.47 26.48 6.11
C PRO A 542 -3.31 26.79 7.61
N ASN A 543 -2.49 26.00 8.31
CA ASN A 543 -2.19 26.18 9.75
C ASN A 543 -0.97 27.09 10.03
N GLY A 544 -0.39 27.72 9.01
CA GLY A 544 0.85 28.49 9.10
C GLY A 544 2.10 27.61 9.33
N LEU A 545 3.22 28.22 9.69
CA LEU A 545 4.46 27.52 10.04
C LEU A 545 4.83 27.79 11.50
N ASN A 546 4.86 26.73 12.32
CA ASN A 546 5.41 26.77 13.67
C ASN A 546 6.95 26.76 13.60
N LEU A 547 7.56 27.95 13.58
CA LEU A 547 9.02 28.10 13.58
C LEU A 547 9.63 28.22 15.00
N GLU A 548 8.79 28.41 16.04
CA GLU A 548 9.30 28.64 17.40
C GLU A 548 9.41 27.35 18.22
N PHE A 549 8.38 26.51 18.22
CA PHE A 549 8.34 25.26 19.00
C PHE A 549 7.87 24.05 18.15
N PRO A 550 8.35 23.85 16.91
CA PRO A 550 7.98 22.68 16.12
C PRO A 550 8.49 21.41 16.78
N VAL A 551 7.63 20.40 16.88
CA VAL A 551 8.02 19.07 17.36
C VAL A 551 9.05 18.48 16.40
N ARG A 552 10.13 17.92 16.94
CA ARG A 552 11.10 17.13 16.18
C ARG A 552 10.72 15.66 16.27
N LYS A 553 10.62 14.99 15.12
CA LYS A 553 10.19 13.59 14.97
C LYS A 553 11.08 12.87 13.96
N ASP A 554 10.94 11.56 13.86
CA ASP A 554 11.39 10.78 12.70
C ASP A 554 10.22 10.03 12.02
N THR A 555 9.01 10.05 12.58
CA THR A 555 7.76 9.62 11.92
C THR A 555 6.62 10.57 12.29
N PRO A 556 5.89 11.20 11.33
CA PRO A 556 4.68 11.97 11.61
C PRO A 556 3.45 11.35 10.92
N ASP A 557 2.26 11.60 11.45
CA ASP A 557 1.04 11.43 10.66
C ASP A 557 0.94 12.47 9.53
N LEU A 558 0.39 12.04 8.40
CA LEU A 558 -0.33 12.91 7.46
C LEU A 558 -1.81 12.53 7.49
N ALA A 559 -2.52 13.20 8.39
CA ALA A 559 -3.95 13.09 8.60
C ALA A 559 -4.80 13.03 7.33
N ALA A 560 -5.80 12.15 7.38
CA ALA A 560 -6.86 12.00 6.39
C ALA A 560 -7.71 13.28 6.19
N VAL A 561 -8.43 13.32 5.07
CA VAL A 561 -9.57 14.21 4.88
C VAL A 561 -10.80 13.62 5.59
N ARG A 562 -11.28 14.26 6.66
CA ARG A 562 -12.55 13.83 7.33
C ARG A 562 -13.77 14.53 6.73
N SER A 563 -14.94 14.43 7.38
CA SER A 563 -16.22 14.96 6.87
C SER A 563 -16.82 16.10 7.72
N GLN A 564 -16.61 17.35 7.28
CA GLN A 564 -17.11 18.63 7.81
C GLN A 564 -16.74 19.78 6.83
N GLU A 565 -17.71 20.18 5.99
CA GLU A 565 -17.89 21.46 5.25
C GLU A 565 -16.68 22.39 4.97
N PRO A 566 -16.27 22.59 3.69
CA PRO A 566 -15.11 23.44 3.33
C PRO A 566 -15.36 24.63 2.36
N HIS A 567 -14.43 25.61 2.32
CA HIS A 567 -14.33 26.74 1.36
C HIS A 567 -12.83 27.01 0.97
N CYS A 568 -12.53 27.57 -0.22
CA CYS A 568 -11.17 27.55 -0.85
C CYS A 568 -10.70 28.86 -1.55
N PRO A 569 -9.37 29.15 -1.62
CA PRO A 569 -8.64 29.53 -2.87
C PRO A 569 -7.11 29.13 -2.92
N LYS A 570 -6.23 29.69 -3.81
CA LYS A 570 -5.92 29.14 -5.17
C LYS A 570 -4.65 29.68 -5.95
N LEU A 571 -3.47 29.02 -5.84
CA LEU A 571 -2.39 28.87 -6.90
C LEU A 571 -1.53 30.13 -7.31
N PRO A 572 -0.39 30.11 -8.11
CA PRO A 572 0.29 29.03 -8.92
C PRO A 572 1.88 28.98 -9.04
N ALA A 573 2.43 27.89 -9.63
CA ALA A 573 3.54 27.77 -10.63
C ALA A 573 5.10 27.98 -10.42
N PHE A 574 5.85 26.85 -10.45
CA PHE A 574 7.06 26.48 -11.27
C PHE A 574 8.51 27.07 -11.20
N SER A 575 9.51 26.19 -10.93
CA SER A 575 10.69 25.78 -11.81
C SER A 575 12.19 25.80 -11.33
N SER A 576 12.75 24.59 -11.07
CA SER A 576 14.04 24.01 -11.60
C SER A 576 15.48 24.18 -10.98
N TRP A 577 16.25 23.06 -10.99
CA TRP A 577 17.74 22.81 -10.98
C TRP A 577 18.62 22.60 -9.68
N ASN A 578 19.07 21.33 -9.47
CA ASN A 578 20.45 20.79 -9.19
C ASN A 578 21.17 20.67 -7.78
N ASN A 579 21.59 19.40 -7.48
CA ASN A 579 22.87 18.84 -6.92
C ASN A 579 23.20 18.65 -5.38
N THR A 580 23.43 17.43 -4.78
CA THR A 580 22.54 16.49 -3.96
C THR A 580 23.24 16.19 -2.51
N GLN A 581 22.57 15.79 -1.38
CA GLN A 581 22.80 14.89 -0.18
C GLN A 581 21.44 14.17 0.25
N GLN A 582 21.17 13.08 1.02
CA GLN A 582 21.77 12.12 2.02
C GLN A 582 20.77 11.71 3.16
N ILE A 583 19.55 11.29 2.79
CA ILE A 583 18.30 11.04 3.56
C ILE A 583 17.42 9.94 2.86
N ALA A 584 16.41 9.31 3.51
CA ALA A 584 15.41 8.43 2.85
C ALA A 584 14.07 8.23 3.62
N PHE A 585 12.91 8.15 2.94
CA PHE A 585 11.58 7.87 3.56
C PHE A 585 11.02 6.48 3.25
N GLN A 586 10.06 6.02 4.06
CA GLN A 586 9.08 4.97 3.75
C GLN A 586 7.80 5.14 4.61
N PRO A 587 6.59 4.70 4.17
CA PRO A 587 5.43 4.61 5.04
C PRO A 587 5.59 3.47 6.03
N GLU A 588 4.98 3.64 7.20
CA GLU A 588 4.98 2.63 8.27
C GLU A 588 3.82 1.63 8.19
N LEU A 589 2.96 1.77 7.18
CA LEU A 589 1.84 0.88 6.85
C LEU A 589 2.31 -0.15 5.81
N PRO A 590 2.62 -1.42 6.16
CA PRO A 590 3.22 -2.36 5.22
C PRO A 590 2.29 -2.79 4.08
N PHE A 591 0.97 -2.59 4.24
CA PHE A 591 -0.01 -2.93 3.21
C PHE A 591 -0.16 -1.83 2.15
N LEU A 592 0.02 -0.56 2.49
CA LEU A 592 0.16 0.49 1.48
C LEU A 592 1.51 0.31 0.78
N ALA A 593 1.50 0.01 -0.52
CA ALA A 593 2.65 -0.55 -1.20
C ALA A 593 3.91 0.35 -1.12
N PHE A 594 4.83 0.00 -0.22
CA PHE A 594 6.22 0.47 -0.06
C PHE A 594 6.53 1.89 -0.59
N ILE A 595 5.83 2.93 -0.11
CA ILE A 595 5.92 4.31 -0.63
C ILE A 595 7.26 5.01 -0.26
N ALA A 596 8.38 4.48 -0.74
CA ALA A 596 9.73 4.79 -0.25
C ALA A 596 10.44 5.89 -1.06
N ILE A 597 10.73 7.04 -0.42
CA ILE A 597 11.23 8.26 -1.08
C ILE A 597 12.68 8.52 -0.68
N PHE A 598 13.62 8.04 -1.49
CA PHE A 598 15.04 8.21 -1.22
C PHE A 598 15.51 9.62 -1.64
N LEU A 599 16.28 10.31 -0.78
CA LEU A 599 16.73 11.70 -0.98
C LEU A 599 18.26 11.81 -0.82
N VAL A 600 19.07 11.56 -1.86
CA VAL A 600 20.37 10.86 -1.68
C VAL A 600 21.63 11.69 -2.04
N ALA A 601 22.90 11.20 -1.92
CA ALA A 601 24.11 12.04 -1.76
C ALA A 601 25.38 11.69 -2.54
N PRO A 602 26.22 12.70 -2.82
CA PRO A 602 27.66 12.62 -2.83
C PRO A 602 28.23 12.77 -1.40
N SER A 603 28.73 11.66 -0.86
CA SER A 603 30.18 11.65 -0.66
C SER A 603 30.78 10.91 -1.87
N PHE A 604 32.09 11.08 -2.10
CA PHE A 604 32.80 10.58 -3.30
C PHE A 604 32.45 11.29 -4.62
N SER A 605 33.45 11.46 -5.49
CA SER A 605 33.32 12.18 -6.76
C SER A 605 32.98 11.24 -7.91
N ALA A 606 31.97 11.58 -8.70
CA ALA A 606 31.44 10.77 -9.82
C ALA A 606 32.35 10.61 -11.06
N THR A 607 33.68 10.69 -10.89
CA THR A 607 34.69 10.48 -11.94
C THR A 607 35.51 9.21 -11.77
N SER A 608 35.36 8.49 -10.65
CA SER A 608 35.97 7.17 -10.42
C SER A 608 35.28 6.45 -9.26
N LEU A 609 34.24 5.65 -9.53
CA LEU A 609 33.75 4.66 -8.57
C LEU A 609 34.81 3.56 -8.43
N ASP A 610 35.53 3.56 -7.31
CA ASP A 610 36.54 2.55 -7.02
C ASP A 610 35.88 1.34 -6.34
N PRO A 611 35.94 0.12 -6.90
CA PRO A 611 35.37 -1.07 -6.26
C PRO A 611 36.06 -1.45 -4.94
N ARG A 612 37.05 -0.68 -4.46
CA ARG A 612 37.68 -0.83 -3.13
C ARG A 612 36.97 -0.08 -2.00
N ASP A 613 35.97 0.76 -2.29
CA ASP A 613 35.24 1.48 -1.24
C ASP A 613 34.44 0.53 -0.34
N ILE A 614 34.69 0.62 0.97
CA ILE A 614 34.22 -0.35 1.97
C ILE A 614 32.68 -0.45 2.03
N PRO A 615 31.89 0.65 2.04
CA PRO A 615 30.42 0.56 2.11
C PRO A 615 29.81 -0.09 0.87
N ILE A 616 30.36 0.19 -0.32
CA ILE A 616 29.90 -0.42 -1.59
C ILE A 616 30.22 -1.91 -1.59
N GLN A 617 31.41 -2.31 -1.10
CA GLN A 617 31.73 -3.74 -0.92
C GLN A 617 30.84 -4.44 0.11
N GLU A 618 30.40 -3.75 1.17
CA GLU A 618 29.45 -4.31 2.15
C GLU A 618 28.06 -4.55 1.51
N ALA A 619 27.52 -3.54 0.83
CA ALA A 619 26.24 -3.61 0.13
C ALA A 619 26.24 -4.64 -1.02
N LEU A 620 27.37 -4.84 -1.71
CA LEU A 620 27.52 -5.85 -2.76
C LEU A 620 27.79 -7.27 -2.24
N ARG A 621 28.35 -7.46 -1.03
CA ARG A 621 28.65 -8.79 -0.49
C ARG A 621 27.40 -9.65 -0.30
N THR A 622 26.30 -9.06 0.18
CA THR A 622 25.00 -9.75 0.31
C THR A 622 24.52 -10.23 -1.06
N CYS A 623 24.60 -9.38 -2.08
CA CYS A 623 24.22 -9.73 -3.44
C CYS A 623 25.17 -10.75 -4.11
N GLN A 624 26.47 -10.77 -3.77
CA GLN A 624 27.46 -11.69 -4.35
C GLN A 624 27.29 -13.15 -3.90
N ALA A 625 26.55 -13.43 -2.83
CA ALA A 625 26.14 -14.78 -2.48
C ALA A 625 25.08 -15.37 -3.45
N ASN A 626 24.34 -14.51 -4.16
CA ASN A 626 23.03 -14.86 -4.74
C ASN A 626 23.08 -15.11 -6.25
N ARG A 627 24.03 -15.94 -6.73
CA ARG A 627 24.19 -16.17 -8.18
C ARG A 627 23.15 -17.09 -8.85
N GLU A 628 22.30 -17.78 -8.09
CA GLU A 628 21.38 -18.82 -8.61
C GLU A 628 19.96 -18.80 -7.97
N SER A 629 19.38 -17.64 -7.64
CA SER A 629 18.03 -17.60 -7.03
C SER A 629 17.23 -16.28 -7.18
N TYR A 630 16.87 -15.87 -8.41
CA TYR A 630 15.92 -14.77 -8.65
C TYR A 630 15.07 -14.99 -9.92
N THR A 631 13.95 -15.74 -9.79
CA THR A 631 12.91 -15.90 -10.83
C THR A 631 11.48 -16.06 -10.29
N HIS A 632 11.27 -16.09 -8.96
CA HIS A 632 9.95 -16.19 -8.34
C HIS A 632 9.82 -15.25 -7.14
N MET A 633 9.29 -14.05 -7.39
CA MET A 633 8.70 -13.15 -6.39
C MET A 633 7.38 -12.65 -6.97
N GLY A 634 6.32 -12.62 -6.15
CA GLY A 634 4.94 -12.56 -6.60
C GLY A 634 4.39 -11.17 -6.91
N PHE A 635 5.08 -10.38 -7.75
CA PHE A 635 4.56 -9.11 -8.29
C PHE A 635 4.59 -9.13 -9.84
N PRO A 636 3.60 -8.55 -10.54
CA PRO A 636 3.57 -8.45 -12.01
C PRO A 636 4.63 -7.48 -12.58
N GLY A 637 5.91 -7.84 -12.47
CA GLY A 637 7.02 -7.00 -12.93
C GLY A 637 7.21 -6.99 -14.45
N ALA A 638 6.58 -6.05 -15.15
CA ALA A 638 6.87 -5.69 -16.54
C ALA A 638 6.92 -4.16 -16.68
N TRP A 639 7.83 -3.54 -17.43
CA TRP A 639 8.73 -4.07 -18.47
C TRP A 639 10.19 -3.64 -18.30
N LYS A 640 11.10 -4.42 -18.91
CA LYS A 640 12.42 -3.91 -19.31
C LYS A 640 12.31 -3.30 -20.71
N GLN A 641 12.86 -2.10 -20.91
CA GLN A 641 13.08 -1.57 -22.25
C GLN A 641 14.00 -2.51 -23.04
N THR A 642 13.50 -3.13 -24.10
CA THR A 642 14.31 -3.89 -25.06
C THR A 642 14.48 -3.11 -26.35
N MET A 643 15.50 -2.25 -26.42
CA MET A 643 15.99 -1.75 -27.70
C MET A 643 16.49 -2.92 -28.56
N SER A 644 16.30 -2.81 -29.87
CA SER A 644 16.55 -3.93 -30.80
C SER A 644 18.04 -4.18 -31.05
N GLU A 645 18.52 -5.38 -30.74
CA GLU A 645 19.74 -5.93 -31.36
C GLU A 645 19.38 -7.09 -32.29
N THR A 646 19.93 -7.08 -33.51
CA THR A 646 19.70 -8.10 -34.53
C THR A 646 20.89 -9.07 -34.59
N PRO A 647 20.70 -10.39 -34.40
CA PRO A 647 21.80 -11.35 -34.39
C PRO A 647 22.17 -11.84 -35.80
N GLU A 648 23.38 -11.53 -36.27
CA GLU A 648 23.98 -12.25 -37.41
C GLU A 648 24.43 -13.68 -37.01
N PRO A 649 24.28 -14.69 -37.89
CA PRO A 649 24.47 -16.09 -37.52
C PRO A 649 25.93 -16.55 -37.61
N THR A 650 26.54 -16.88 -36.46
CA THR A 650 27.88 -17.51 -36.44
C THR A 650 27.78 -19.03 -36.55
N ARG A 651 28.43 -19.63 -37.55
CA ARG A 651 28.49 -21.09 -37.74
C ARG A 651 29.51 -21.77 -36.81
N GLN A 652 29.16 -22.91 -36.23
CA GLN A 652 30.06 -24.05 -36.06
C GLN A 652 29.28 -25.37 -35.97
N ALA A 653 29.91 -26.51 -36.28
CA ALA A 653 29.19 -27.77 -36.51
C ALA A 653 30.03 -29.04 -36.22
N SER A 654 29.45 -29.97 -35.47
CA SER A 654 29.82 -31.39 -35.35
C SER A 654 28.85 -32.09 -34.39
N ALA A 655 28.54 -33.38 -34.44
CA ALA A 655 28.53 -34.42 -35.49
C ALA A 655 27.87 -35.66 -34.84
N ALA A 656 27.00 -36.39 -35.55
CA ALA A 656 26.30 -37.57 -34.99
C ALA A 656 26.87 -38.90 -35.51
N PRO A 657 26.75 -39.98 -34.72
CA PRO A 657 26.16 -41.24 -35.22
C PRO A 657 25.28 -41.93 -34.16
N GLU A 658 24.44 -42.93 -34.44
CA GLU A 658 23.74 -43.41 -35.66
C GLU A 658 22.59 -44.34 -35.18
N ALA A 659 21.58 -44.61 -36.02
CA ALA A 659 20.51 -45.57 -35.69
C ALA A 659 19.98 -46.34 -36.93
N PRO A 660 19.79 -47.66 -36.86
CA PRO A 660 19.11 -48.45 -37.89
C PRO A 660 17.77 -49.08 -37.41
N ALA A 661 16.76 -49.30 -38.26
CA ALA A 661 16.52 -48.84 -39.63
C ALA A 661 15.07 -49.13 -40.09
N ALA A 662 14.61 -48.42 -41.14
CA ALA A 662 13.56 -48.80 -42.11
C ALA A 662 12.09 -48.95 -41.59
N THR A 663 11.03 -48.52 -42.28
CA THR A 663 10.80 -47.78 -43.55
C THR A 663 9.34 -47.21 -43.52
N ARG A 664 8.80 -46.41 -44.45
CA ARG A 664 9.15 -46.09 -45.86
C ARG A 664 8.81 -44.61 -46.23
N ALA A 665 8.28 -44.40 -47.45
CA ALA A 665 8.00 -43.15 -48.17
C ALA A 665 7.07 -43.52 -49.38
N PRO A 666 6.45 -42.60 -50.15
CA PRO A 666 6.82 -41.18 -50.36
C PRO A 666 5.66 -40.15 -50.25
N ALA A 667 5.97 -38.89 -50.58
CA ALA A 667 5.08 -37.73 -50.60
C ALA A 667 4.76 -37.24 -52.02
N ALA A 668 3.73 -36.38 -52.18
CA ALA A 668 3.62 -35.39 -53.26
C ALA A 668 2.54 -34.32 -52.98
N GLU A 669 2.91 -33.05 -53.19
CA GLU A 669 2.10 -31.94 -53.72
C GLU A 669 0.79 -31.48 -53.02
N ALA A 670 0.29 -30.31 -53.44
CA ALA A 670 -0.79 -29.56 -52.79
C ALA A 670 -1.65 -28.80 -53.81
N VAL A 671 -2.81 -28.28 -53.33
CA VAL A 671 -3.77 -27.41 -54.04
C VAL A 671 -4.63 -28.12 -55.13
N PRO A 672 -5.96 -27.91 -55.19
CA PRO A 672 -6.92 -27.53 -54.15
C PRO A 672 -8.07 -28.57 -53.99
N ALA A 673 -8.85 -28.46 -52.91
CA ALA A 673 -10.16 -29.11 -52.80
C ALA A 673 -11.17 -28.11 -52.21
N ALA A 674 -12.30 -27.91 -52.90
CA ALA A 674 -13.36 -27.04 -52.40
C ALA A 674 -14.19 -27.78 -51.35
N ALA A 675 -14.14 -27.31 -50.11
CA ALA A 675 -15.15 -27.63 -49.11
C ALA A 675 -16.27 -26.58 -49.20
N THR A 676 -17.51 -27.01 -49.40
CA THR A 676 -18.68 -26.13 -49.30
C THR A 676 -18.83 -25.67 -47.86
N THR A 677 -18.67 -24.38 -47.61
CA THR A 677 -19.03 -23.76 -46.34
C THR A 677 -20.55 -23.79 -46.19
N GLU A 678 -21.07 -24.81 -45.49
CA GLU A 678 -22.42 -24.71 -44.94
C GLU A 678 -22.43 -23.53 -43.96
N SER A 679 -23.37 -22.62 -44.15
CA SER A 679 -23.57 -21.51 -43.21
C SER A 679 -23.97 -22.08 -41.87
N ALA A 680 -23.10 -21.98 -40.87
CA ALA A 680 -23.52 -22.12 -39.48
C ALA A 680 -24.65 -21.10 -39.24
N ALA A 681 -25.87 -21.59 -39.02
CA ALA A 681 -27.01 -20.70 -38.83
C ALA A 681 -26.84 -19.94 -37.50
N SER A 682 -27.13 -18.64 -37.52
CA SER A 682 -27.22 -17.85 -36.30
C SER A 682 -28.18 -18.53 -35.30
N PRO A 683 -27.87 -18.54 -33.99
CA PRO A 683 -28.83 -19.00 -33.00
C PRO A 683 -30.13 -18.20 -33.13
N PRO A 684 -31.31 -18.82 -32.90
CA PRO A 684 -32.58 -18.14 -33.06
C PRO A 684 -32.68 -16.99 -32.05
N ALA A 685 -32.96 -15.78 -32.55
CA ALA A 685 -33.23 -14.63 -31.70
C ALA A 685 -34.34 -14.98 -30.70
N ALA A 686 -34.09 -14.77 -29.41
CA ALA A 686 -35.09 -14.97 -28.36
C ALA A 686 -36.31 -14.08 -28.65
N THR A 687 -37.50 -14.67 -28.71
CA THR A 687 -38.72 -13.93 -29.00
C THR A 687 -39.04 -12.98 -27.84
N SER A 688 -39.06 -11.67 -28.13
CA SER A 688 -39.35 -10.60 -27.17
C SER A 688 -40.64 -10.88 -26.39
N GLY A 689 -40.50 -11.07 -25.08
CA GLY A 689 -41.63 -11.06 -24.15
C GLY A 689 -42.08 -9.63 -23.84
N PRO A 690 -43.32 -9.43 -23.34
CA PRO A 690 -43.68 -8.14 -22.73
C PRO A 690 -42.87 -7.91 -21.45
N ILE A 691 -42.66 -6.64 -21.08
CA ILE A 691 -42.11 -6.25 -19.77
C ILE A 691 -42.93 -6.93 -18.66
N LEU A 692 -42.25 -7.54 -17.69
CA LEU A 692 -42.88 -8.13 -16.53
C LEU A 692 -43.26 -7.01 -15.54
N ASP A 693 -44.54 -7.00 -15.14
CA ASP A 693 -45.09 -6.03 -14.18
C ASP A 693 -44.34 -6.12 -12.84
N PRO A 694 -44.08 -4.99 -12.13
CA PRO A 694 -43.42 -5.00 -10.82
C PRO A 694 -43.99 -6.01 -9.81
N GLN A 695 -45.31 -6.26 -9.84
CA GLN A 695 -45.97 -7.21 -8.95
C GLN A 695 -45.51 -8.66 -9.17
N HIS A 696 -44.93 -8.98 -10.33
CA HIS A 696 -44.30 -10.28 -10.58
C HIS A 696 -43.11 -10.51 -9.63
N TRP A 697 -42.25 -9.51 -9.43
CA TRP A 697 -41.05 -9.66 -8.59
C TRP A 697 -41.39 -9.72 -7.10
N ALA A 698 -42.50 -9.10 -6.69
CA ALA A 698 -43.07 -9.29 -5.36
C ALA A 698 -43.56 -10.74 -5.16
N GLN A 699 -44.36 -11.28 -6.10
CA GLN A 699 -44.84 -12.67 -6.05
C GLN A 699 -43.70 -13.68 -6.06
N VAL A 700 -42.67 -13.48 -6.90
CA VAL A 700 -41.49 -14.35 -6.96
C VAL A 700 -40.70 -14.33 -5.65
N ASN A 701 -40.58 -13.18 -4.98
CA ASN A 701 -39.97 -13.13 -3.65
C ASN A 701 -40.86 -13.74 -2.56
N GLU A 702 -42.19 -13.61 -2.62
CA GLU A 702 -43.11 -14.27 -1.68
C GLU A 702 -43.08 -15.80 -1.82
N GLU A 703 -43.08 -16.34 -3.05
CA GLU A 703 -42.98 -17.78 -3.31
C GLU A 703 -41.62 -18.34 -2.85
N GLN A 704 -40.53 -17.60 -3.08
CA GLN A 704 -39.20 -18.01 -2.63
C GLN A 704 -39.04 -17.89 -1.11
N ALA A 705 -39.54 -16.83 -0.48
CA ALA A 705 -39.51 -16.69 0.98
C ALA A 705 -40.34 -17.80 1.67
N GLN A 706 -41.43 -18.27 1.05
CA GLN A 706 -42.17 -19.45 1.52
C GLN A 706 -41.35 -20.73 1.37
N ALA A 707 -40.70 -20.96 0.22
CA ALA A 707 -39.83 -22.12 0.00
C ALA A 707 -38.58 -22.12 0.91
N GLU A 708 -38.04 -20.94 1.23
CA GLU A 708 -36.93 -20.76 2.17
C GLU A 708 -37.41 -20.96 3.62
N ALA A 709 -38.60 -20.46 4.00
CA ALA A 709 -39.19 -20.72 5.32
C ALA A 709 -39.57 -22.20 5.55
N GLU A 710 -39.84 -22.98 4.50
CA GLU A 710 -40.02 -24.43 4.58
C GLU A 710 -38.69 -25.23 4.56
N GLY A 711 -37.54 -24.57 4.31
CA GLY A 711 -36.23 -25.21 4.13
C GLY A 711 -35.08 -24.74 5.02
N ALA A 712 -35.19 -23.56 5.64
CA ALA A 712 -34.08 -22.91 6.35
C ALA A 712 -33.94 -23.36 7.81
N GLY A 713 -32.75 -23.88 8.13
CA GLY A 713 -32.24 -23.92 9.50
C GLY A 713 -31.18 -22.84 9.69
N ASP A 714 -31.59 -21.71 10.25
CA ASP A 714 -30.77 -20.67 10.91
C ASP A 714 -29.50 -20.18 10.16
N ASP A 715 -29.66 -19.15 9.33
CA ASP A 715 -28.60 -18.22 8.91
C ASP A 715 -29.25 -16.83 8.76
N ASN A 716 -29.06 -15.94 9.74
CA ASN A 716 -29.78 -14.67 9.84
C ASN A 716 -28.89 -13.47 9.45
N ALA A 717 -29.32 -12.66 8.47
CA ALA A 717 -28.58 -11.50 7.98
C ALA A 717 -29.54 -10.32 7.73
N ASP A 718 -29.43 -9.28 8.57
CA ASP A 718 -30.30 -8.10 8.55
C ASP A 718 -29.62 -6.86 7.92
N ALA A 719 -30.41 -6.06 7.21
CA ALA A 719 -30.13 -4.68 6.82
C ALA A 719 -30.68 -3.70 7.92
N ASP A 720 -30.63 -2.37 7.85
CA ASP A 720 -30.55 -1.46 6.70
C ASP A 720 -29.99 -0.05 7.09
N SER A 721 -29.75 0.72 6.05
CA SER A 721 -29.23 2.08 5.87
C SER A 721 -29.77 3.21 6.77
N THR A 722 -29.03 4.33 6.82
CA THR A 722 -29.51 5.65 6.31
C THR A 722 -28.42 6.74 6.41
N LEU A 723 -28.34 7.62 5.42
CA LEU A 723 -28.26 9.10 5.56
C LEU A 723 -28.32 9.79 4.17
N ASP A 724 -28.53 11.11 4.17
CA ASP A 724 -28.97 11.92 3.01
C ASP A 724 -27.84 12.91 2.56
N PRO A 725 -27.60 13.15 1.25
CA PRO A 725 -26.51 14.02 0.78
C PRO A 725 -26.97 15.44 0.37
N ASP A 726 -26.25 16.47 0.84
CA ASP A 726 -26.45 17.88 0.46
C ASP A 726 -25.16 18.51 -0.13
N ASN A 727 -25.32 19.52 -0.99
CA ASN A 727 -24.28 20.11 -1.87
C ASN A 727 -23.73 21.44 -1.26
N ALA A 728 -22.62 22.10 -1.64
CA ALA A 728 -21.71 21.96 -2.79
C ALA A 728 -20.31 22.61 -2.52
N SER A 729 -19.40 22.50 -3.51
CA SER A 729 -18.03 23.06 -3.51
C SER A 729 -17.91 24.48 -4.12
N SER A 730 -16.76 25.15 -3.97
CA SER A 730 -16.21 26.15 -4.93
C SER A 730 -14.75 26.51 -4.57
N THR A 731 -13.88 27.08 -5.42
CA THR A 731 -13.96 27.81 -6.71
C THR A 731 -12.74 27.43 -7.58
N ALA A 732 -12.56 27.73 -8.87
CA ALA A 732 -13.30 28.29 -10.02
C ALA A 732 -12.37 28.09 -11.28
N SER A 733 -12.81 28.27 -12.53
CA SER A 733 -14.09 28.81 -13.02
C SER A 733 -14.73 27.94 -14.11
N ILE A 734 -15.60 27.03 -13.69
CA ILE A 734 -16.76 26.57 -14.46
C ILE A 734 -17.98 27.30 -13.88
N THR A 735 -19.04 27.56 -14.65
CA THR A 735 -20.28 28.16 -14.10
C THR A 735 -20.92 27.19 -13.11
N SER A 736 -21.28 27.67 -11.92
CA SER A 736 -21.73 26.83 -10.79
C SER A 736 -22.85 25.85 -11.14
N SER A 737 -23.73 26.23 -12.06
CA SER A 737 -24.89 25.42 -12.47
C SER A 737 -24.55 24.17 -13.31
N ILE A 738 -23.30 24.02 -13.75
CA ILE A 738 -22.80 22.79 -14.40
C ILE A 738 -22.46 21.71 -13.36
N LEU A 739 -22.19 22.09 -12.11
CA LEU A 739 -21.91 21.17 -10.99
C LEU A 739 -23.19 20.83 -10.18
N GLU A 740 -24.35 21.33 -10.59
CA GLU A 740 -25.66 21.02 -10.02
C GLU A 740 -26.17 19.68 -10.58
N TYR A 741 -25.57 18.56 -10.13
CA TYR A 741 -26.08 17.21 -10.42
C TYR A 741 -27.55 17.05 -9.99
N ARG A 742 -28.31 16.26 -10.74
CA ARG A 742 -29.67 15.87 -10.33
C ARG A 742 -29.57 14.66 -9.38
N THR A 743 -30.24 14.72 -8.24
CA THR A 743 -30.32 13.58 -7.30
C THR A 743 -31.64 12.84 -7.52
N ILE A 744 -31.56 11.51 -7.72
CA ILE A 744 -32.75 10.65 -7.84
C ILE A 744 -32.58 9.52 -6.82
N HIS A 745 -33.50 9.45 -5.84
CA HIS A 745 -33.47 8.49 -4.74
C HIS A 745 -32.13 8.42 -3.96
N GLY A 746 -31.35 9.51 -3.93
CA GLY A 746 -30.06 9.62 -3.23
C GLY A 746 -28.83 9.33 -4.10
N ARG A 747 -29.01 8.85 -5.34
CA ARG A 747 -27.92 8.68 -6.34
C ARG A 747 -27.80 9.91 -7.23
N THR A 748 -26.59 10.27 -7.64
CA THR A 748 -26.35 11.47 -8.47
C THR A 748 -26.25 11.14 -9.96
N TYR A 749 -26.66 12.09 -10.80
CA TYR A 749 -26.65 11.98 -12.26
C TYR A 749 -26.33 13.35 -12.88
N HIS A 750 -25.95 13.36 -14.16
CA HIS A 750 -25.73 14.60 -14.91
C HIS A 750 -26.96 15.55 -14.90
N SER A 751 -26.70 16.87 -14.94
CA SER A 751 -27.72 17.90 -14.92
C SER A 751 -28.42 18.06 -16.28
N GLU A 752 -29.75 18.20 -16.32
CA GLU A 752 -30.45 18.38 -17.61
C GLU A 752 -30.32 19.82 -18.20
N GLN A 753 -29.49 20.66 -17.58
CA GLN A 753 -29.17 22.02 -18.02
C GLN A 753 -28.42 22.02 -19.37
N GLY A 754 -29.20 22.05 -20.45
CA GLY A 754 -28.69 22.02 -21.83
C GLY A 754 -29.30 20.94 -22.72
N ASN A 755 -30.33 20.22 -22.24
CA ASN A 755 -31.05 19.13 -22.91
C ASN A 755 -30.27 17.81 -23.07
N ALA A 756 -29.11 17.66 -22.42
CA ALA A 756 -28.43 16.39 -22.32
C ALA A 756 -29.12 15.51 -21.28
N GLN A 757 -29.48 14.28 -21.64
CA GLN A 757 -30.14 13.32 -20.75
C GLN A 757 -29.31 12.04 -20.68
N TYR A 758 -28.35 12.04 -19.77
CA TYR A 758 -27.60 10.84 -19.41
C TYR A 758 -28.43 9.91 -18.51
N TRP A 759 -28.10 8.62 -18.51
CA TRP A 759 -28.92 7.59 -17.85
C TRP A 759 -28.24 6.89 -16.66
N ALA A 760 -26.92 6.69 -16.68
CA ALA A 760 -26.22 6.06 -15.56
C ALA A 760 -25.93 7.08 -14.45
N SER A 761 -25.79 6.58 -13.22
CA SER A 761 -25.33 7.40 -12.09
C SER A 761 -23.87 7.82 -12.25
N ASN A 762 -23.44 8.82 -11.49
CA ASN A 762 -22.11 9.42 -11.59
C ASN A 762 -21.45 9.69 -10.22
N ASP A 763 -22.01 9.10 -9.16
CA ASP A 763 -21.45 9.09 -7.82
C ASP A 763 -20.31 8.07 -7.67
N GLU A 764 -19.57 8.21 -6.57
CA GLU A 764 -18.38 7.41 -6.22
C GLU A 764 -18.61 5.89 -6.30
N GLN A 765 -19.79 5.41 -5.88
CA GLN A 765 -20.12 3.98 -5.89
C GLN A 765 -20.19 3.42 -7.32
N GLN A 766 -20.75 4.19 -8.26
CA GLN A 766 -20.81 3.82 -9.67
C GLN A 766 -19.46 4.00 -10.37
N ASN A 767 -18.67 4.99 -9.97
CA ASN A 767 -17.35 5.27 -10.53
C ASN A 767 -16.36 4.12 -10.22
N ASP A 768 -16.30 3.64 -8.98
CA ASP A 768 -15.44 2.52 -8.56
C ASP A 768 -15.84 1.18 -9.27
N LEU A 769 -17.12 1.05 -9.67
CA LEU A 769 -17.61 -0.06 -10.49
C LEU A 769 -17.25 0.09 -11.98
N MET A 770 -17.22 1.32 -12.50
CA MET A 770 -16.75 1.61 -13.87
C MET A 770 -15.24 1.35 -14.00
N ASP A 771 -14.46 1.70 -12.99
CA ASP A 771 -13.01 1.44 -12.93
C ASP A 771 -12.71 -0.07 -12.83
N LEU A 772 -13.41 -0.81 -11.95
CA LEU A 772 -13.33 -2.27 -11.90
C LEU A 772 -13.71 -2.90 -13.26
N THR A 773 -14.69 -2.32 -13.95
CA THR A 773 -15.11 -2.80 -15.28
C THR A 773 -14.07 -2.52 -16.36
N HIS A 774 -13.31 -1.43 -16.26
CA HIS A 774 -12.17 -1.20 -17.15
C HIS A 774 -11.15 -2.34 -17.05
N HIS A 775 -10.81 -2.79 -15.85
CA HIS A 775 -9.93 -3.94 -15.66
C HIS A 775 -10.54 -5.24 -16.24
N ILE A 776 -11.83 -5.50 -16.01
CA ILE A 776 -12.53 -6.67 -16.58
C ILE A 776 -12.45 -6.70 -18.11
N LEU A 777 -12.65 -5.56 -18.78
CA LEU A 777 -12.55 -5.47 -20.23
C LEU A 777 -11.10 -5.61 -20.70
N THR A 778 -10.12 -5.06 -19.97
CA THR A 778 -8.68 -5.19 -20.26
C THR A 778 -8.22 -6.65 -20.22
N LEU A 779 -8.66 -7.43 -19.22
CA LEU A 779 -8.47 -8.89 -19.17
C LEU A 779 -9.07 -9.59 -20.41
N GLY A 780 -10.29 -9.21 -20.80
CA GLY A 780 -10.99 -9.77 -21.97
C GLY A 780 -10.30 -9.52 -23.32
N LEU A 781 -9.42 -8.52 -23.38
CA LEU A 781 -8.64 -8.14 -24.56
C LEU A 781 -7.23 -8.77 -24.58
N GLY A 782 -6.87 -9.51 -23.52
CA GLY A 782 -5.53 -10.06 -23.31
C GLY A 782 -4.53 -8.97 -22.95
N ASP A 783 -4.88 -8.21 -21.91
CA ASP A 783 -4.06 -7.19 -21.24
C ASP A 783 -3.68 -6.02 -22.18
N LYS A 784 -4.69 -5.47 -22.87
CA LYS A 784 -4.56 -4.38 -23.85
C LYS A 784 -5.64 -3.33 -23.72
N LEU A 785 -5.25 -2.09 -23.99
CA LEU A 785 -6.15 -0.93 -24.06
C LEU A 785 -6.78 -0.72 -25.45
N HIS A 786 -6.27 -1.38 -26.50
CA HIS A 786 -6.78 -1.28 -27.87
C HIS A 786 -6.46 -2.53 -28.71
N LEU A 787 -7.21 -2.75 -29.79
CA LEU A 787 -6.96 -3.79 -30.81
C LEU A 787 -6.52 -3.21 -32.17
N ALA A 788 -6.77 -1.93 -32.41
CA ALA A 788 -6.31 -1.19 -33.57
C ALA A 788 -4.78 -1.28 -33.70
N PRO A 789 -4.24 -1.49 -34.91
CA PRO A 789 -2.80 -1.61 -35.14
C PRO A 789 -2.16 -0.21 -35.16
N LEU A 790 -2.14 0.43 -33.99
CA LEU A 790 -1.47 1.70 -33.74
C LEU A 790 0.04 1.55 -33.92
N LYS A 791 0.68 2.70 -34.10
CA LYS A 791 2.11 2.83 -34.33
C LYS A 791 2.63 3.97 -33.47
N GLU A 792 3.48 3.64 -32.52
CA GLU A 792 4.05 4.61 -31.56
C GLU A 792 4.70 5.79 -32.30
N GLU A 793 5.40 5.54 -33.42
CA GLU A 793 6.04 6.59 -34.23
C GLU A 793 5.07 7.49 -35.02
N LYS A 794 3.76 7.21 -34.97
CA LYS A 794 2.68 8.02 -35.54
C LYS A 794 1.68 8.54 -34.50
N LEU A 795 1.78 8.13 -33.24
CA LEU A 795 0.79 8.44 -32.21
C LEU A 795 1.22 9.71 -31.46
N HIS A 796 0.60 10.84 -31.78
CA HIS A 796 0.88 12.12 -31.12
C HIS A 796 -0.34 12.68 -30.39
N GLN A 797 -1.55 12.36 -30.86
CA GLN A 797 -2.79 12.89 -30.30
C GLN A 797 -3.89 11.83 -30.30
N ALA A 798 -4.34 11.42 -29.12
CA ALA A 798 -5.44 10.48 -28.93
C ALA A 798 -6.63 11.16 -28.23
N ILE A 799 -7.84 10.70 -28.52
CA ILE A 799 -9.07 11.18 -27.87
C ILE A 799 -9.85 9.99 -27.31
N ASP A 800 -10.35 10.12 -26.08
CA ASP A 800 -11.27 9.17 -25.45
C ASP A 800 -12.66 9.82 -25.31
N ILE A 801 -13.64 9.37 -26.10
CA ILE A 801 -14.99 9.97 -26.16
C ILE A 801 -15.93 9.22 -25.23
N GLY A 802 -16.42 9.90 -24.19
CA GLY A 802 -17.16 9.27 -23.09
C GLY A 802 -16.22 8.61 -22.09
N THR A 803 -15.18 9.35 -21.67
CA THR A 803 -14.06 8.83 -20.87
C THR A 803 -14.48 8.36 -19.46
N GLY A 804 -15.67 8.72 -18.98
CA GLY A 804 -16.19 8.30 -17.69
C GLY A 804 -15.33 8.84 -16.55
N THR A 805 -14.74 7.97 -15.74
CA THR A 805 -13.75 8.31 -14.71
C THR A 805 -12.42 8.82 -15.29
N GLY A 806 -12.14 8.61 -16.58
CA GLY A 806 -10.86 8.95 -17.19
C GLY A 806 -9.79 7.85 -17.07
N ILE A 807 -10.09 6.71 -16.44
CA ILE A 807 -9.10 5.67 -16.15
C ILE A 807 -8.43 5.09 -17.41
N TRP A 808 -9.18 4.92 -18.51
CA TRP A 808 -8.59 4.44 -19.78
C TRP A 808 -7.64 5.48 -20.37
N ALA A 809 -7.98 6.76 -20.31
CA ALA A 809 -7.14 7.86 -20.78
C ALA A 809 -5.83 7.97 -19.96
N ILE A 810 -5.89 7.65 -18.66
CA ILE A 810 -4.73 7.58 -17.76
C ILE A 810 -3.84 6.36 -18.11
N ASP A 811 -4.40 5.15 -18.12
CA ASP A 811 -3.68 3.92 -18.48
C ASP A 811 -3.04 4.03 -19.90
N PHE A 812 -3.72 4.67 -20.85
CA PHE A 812 -3.21 4.88 -22.21
C PHE A 812 -2.11 5.95 -22.28
N ALA A 813 -2.17 6.98 -21.43
CA ALA A 813 -1.13 8.00 -21.32
C ALA A 813 0.16 7.48 -20.70
N ASP A 814 0.05 6.57 -19.72
CA ASP A 814 1.20 5.85 -19.15
C ASP A 814 1.79 4.83 -20.14
N GLN A 815 0.95 4.16 -20.96
CA GLN A 815 1.41 3.30 -22.05
C GLN A 815 2.12 4.10 -23.16
N TYR A 816 1.66 5.34 -23.44
CA TYR A 816 2.14 6.18 -24.54
C TYR A 816 2.54 7.60 -24.08
N PRO A 817 3.61 7.75 -23.27
CA PRO A 817 4.02 9.04 -22.67
C PRO A 817 4.53 10.08 -23.68
N GLY A 818 4.65 9.71 -24.97
CA GLY A 818 4.97 10.62 -26.08
C GLY A 818 3.76 11.23 -26.80
N ALA A 819 2.53 10.84 -26.42
CA ALA A 819 1.29 11.34 -27.00
C ALA A 819 0.52 12.24 -26.03
N GLU A 820 -0.21 13.23 -26.55
CA GLU A 820 -1.23 14.00 -25.82
C GLU A 820 -2.57 13.24 -25.86
N ILE A 821 -3.19 13.03 -24.70
CA ILE A 821 -4.48 12.35 -24.56
C ILE A 821 -5.52 13.38 -24.11
N ILE A 822 -6.63 13.49 -24.84
CA ILE A 822 -7.79 14.30 -24.43
C ILE A 822 -8.97 13.35 -24.14
N GLY A 823 -9.36 13.24 -22.88
CA GLY A 823 -10.62 12.58 -22.53
C GLY A 823 -11.77 13.59 -22.54
N THR A 824 -12.91 13.22 -23.11
CA THR A 824 -14.13 14.03 -23.06
C THR A 824 -15.26 13.29 -22.37
N ASP A 825 -16.00 14.01 -21.52
CA ASP A 825 -17.24 13.51 -20.93
C ASP A 825 -18.26 14.63 -20.76
N LEU A 826 -19.52 14.25 -20.56
CA LEU A 826 -20.59 15.16 -20.21
C LEU A 826 -20.55 15.52 -18.70
N SER A 827 -20.12 14.60 -17.83
CA SER A 827 -19.99 14.81 -16.38
C SER A 827 -18.54 15.03 -15.95
N PRO A 828 -18.24 16.09 -15.16
CA PRO A 828 -16.90 16.29 -14.60
C PRO A 828 -16.68 15.42 -13.36
N ILE A 829 -16.40 14.13 -13.57
CA ILE A 829 -16.16 13.11 -12.51
C ILE A 829 -14.71 12.58 -12.53
N GLN A 830 -13.88 13.09 -13.42
CA GLN A 830 -12.50 12.64 -13.62
C GLN A 830 -11.58 13.18 -12.51
N PRO A 831 -10.50 12.47 -12.15
CA PRO A 831 -9.57 12.91 -11.11
C PRO A 831 -8.84 14.19 -11.52
N SER A 832 -8.54 15.05 -10.54
CA SER A 832 -7.73 16.26 -10.74
C SER A 832 -6.23 16.01 -10.77
N TRP A 833 -5.81 14.81 -10.42
CA TRP A 833 -4.42 14.34 -10.46
C TRP A 833 -4.32 13.22 -11.50
N VAL A 834 -3.50 13.46 -12.53
CA VAL A 834 -3.41 12.68 -13.77
C VAL A 834 -1.98 12.74 -14.33
N PRO A 835 -1.58 11.84 -15.26
CA PRO A 835 -0.35 11.97 -16.01
C PRO A 835 -0.26 13.33 -16.75
N PRO A 836 0.94 13.92 -16.89
CA PRO A 836 1.11 15.30 -17.37
C PRO A 836 0.74 15.51 -18.86
N ASN A 837 0.46 14.44 -19.59
CA ASN A 837 0.00 14.41 -20.97
C ASN A 837 -1.50 14.11 -21.14
N VAL A 838 -2.27 13.99 -20.04
CA VAL A 838 -3.74 13.85 -20.04
C VAL A 838 -4.40 15.22 -19.80
N GLN A 839 -5.46 15.50 -20.56
CA GLN A 839 -6.37 16.63 -20.32
C GLN A 839 -7.83 16.14 -20.40
N PHE A 840 -8.70 16.71 -19.57
CA PHE A 840 -10.13 16.39 -19.56
C PHE A 840 -10.98 17.61 -19.92
N GLU A 841 -11.88 17.46 -20.89
CA GLU A 841 -12.78 18.51 -21.38
C GLU A 841 -14.25 18.10 -21.24
N ILE A 842 -15.12 19.06 -20.88
CA ILE A 842 -16.56 18.79 -20.76
C ILE A 842 -17.22 18.97 -22.13
N GLU A 843 -17.61 17.88 -22.78
CA GLU A 843 -18.23 17.89 -24.11
C GLU A 843 -19.39 16.88 -24.23
N ASP A 844 -20.50 17.33 -24.81
CA ASP A 844 -21.64 16.48 -25.15
C ASP A 844 -21.40 15.85 -26.53
N CYS A 845 -20.90 14.60 -26.54
CA CYS A 845 -20.56 13.86 -27.76
C CYS A 845 -21.74 13.62 -28.74
N THR A 846 -22.98 13.98 -28.36
CA THR A 846 -24.16 13.95 -29.24
C THR A 846 -24.32 15.21 -30.11
N ARG A 847 -23.37 16.16 -30.04
CA ARG A 847 -23.32 17.42 -30.79
C ARG A 847 -22.22 17.40 -31.86
N GLU A 848 -22.05 18.53 -32.56
CA GLU A 848 -20.84 18.82 -33.33
C GLU A 848 -19.65 18.94 -32.37
N TRP A 849 -18.60 18.14 -32.59
CA TRP A 849 -17.45 18.04 -31.68
C TRP A 849 -16.52 19.26 -31.82
N THR A 850 -15.99 19.80 -30.72
CA THR A 850 -15.18 21.04 -30.79
C THR A 850 -13.82 20.85 -31.46
N PHE A 851 -13.36 19.60 -31.59
CA PHE A 851 -12.15 19.23 -32.30
C PHE A 851 -12.16 19.65 -33.77
N LYS A 852 -10.96 19.95 -34.30
CA LYS A 852 -10.76 20.29 -35.71
C LYS A 852 -10.81 19.04 -36.57
N SER A 853 -11.09 19.20 -37.86
CA SER A 853 -10.92 18.12 -38.83
C SER A 853 -9.45 17.73 -38.95
N ASP A 854 -9.17 16.44 -39.18
CA ASP A 854 -7.82 15.87 -39.32
C ASP A 854 -6.89 16.22 -38.13
N PHE A 855 -7.36 15.95 -36.92
CA PHE A 855 -6.73 16.28 -35.63
C PHE A 855 -6.23 15.03 -34.88
N ALA A 856 -7.05 13.99 -34.69
CA ALA A 856 -6.68 12.82 -33.88
C ALA A 856 -5.94 11.72 -34.68
N ASP A 857 -4.89 11.13 -34.12
CA ASP A 857 -4.23 9.92 -34.64
C ASP A 857 -4.95 8.62 -34.22
N TYR A 858 -5.66 8.68 -33.10
CA TYR A 858 -6.50 7.61 -32.57
C TYR A 858 -7.71 8.19 -31.84
N ILE A 859 -8.86 7.53 -31.97
CA ILE A 859 -10.08 7.83 -31.19
C ILE A 859 -10.57 6.53 -30.54
N HIS A 860 -10.67 6.51 -29.21
CA HIS A 860 -11.30 5.46 -28.44
C HIS A 860 -12.72 5.89 -28.03
N VAL A 861 -13.62 4.91 -27.96
CA VAL A 861 -15.03 5.09 -27.58
C VAL A 861 -15.46 3.84 -26.82
N ARG A 862 -16.13 3.99 -25.67
CA ARG A 862 -16.59 2.83 -24.88
C ARG A 862 -17.94 3.06 -24.21
N TRP A 863 -18.81 2.06 -24.34
CA TRP A 863 -20.08 1.93 -23.62
C TRP A 863 -21.03 3.13 -23.77
N LEU A 864 -21.09 3.72 -24.97
CA LEU A 864 -21.98 4.84 -25.29
C LEU A 864 -23.40 4.41 -25.71
N MET A 865 -23.73 3.12 -25.63
CA MET A 865 -25.12 2.64 -25.67
C MET A 865 -26.00 3.42 -24.65
N GLY A 866 -27.25 3.66 -25.01
CA GLY A 866 -28.16 4.45 -24.18
C GLY A 866 -27.85 5.95 -24.10
N SER A 867 -26.68 6.39 -24.55
CA SER A 867 -26.23 7.79 -24.53
C SER A 867 -26.27 8.42 -25.92
N VAL A 868 -25.71 7.75 -26.94
CA VAL A 868 -25.73 8.25 -28.33
C VAL A 868 -27.11 8.05 -28.97
N ARG A 869 -27.65 9.14 -29.54
CA ARG A 869 -28.96 9.20 -30.22
C ARG A 869 -28.88 8.89 -31.73
N ASP A 870 -27.84 9.38 -32.40
CA ASP A 870 -27.59 9.15 -33.83
C ASP A 870 -26.14 8.70 -34.02
N TRP A 871 -25.97 7.38 -34.19
CA TRP A 871 -24.66 6.76 -34.39
C TRP A 871 -24.06 7.06 -35.76
N ASP A 872 -24.88 7.35 -36.78
CA ASP A 872 -24.38 7.73 -38.10
C ASP A 872 -23.76 9.14 -38.06
N ALA A 873 -24.37 10.06 -37.31
CA ALA A 873 -23.81 11.38 -37.03
C ALA A 873 -22.53 11.28 -36.19
N PHE A 874 -22.55 10.48 -35.11
CA PHE A 874 -21.39 10.25 -34.24
C PHE A 874 -20.16 9.74 -35.01
N PHE A 875 -20.31 8.68 -35.81
CA PHE A 875 -19.19 8.17 -36.61
C PHE A 875 -18.80 9.09 -37.78
N SER A 876 -19.69 9.98 -38.24
CA SER A 876 -19.33 11.03 -39.21
C SER A 876 -18.43 12.10 -38.59
N GLU A 877 -18.69 12.50 -37.34
CA GLU A 877 -17.81 13.42 -36.59
C GLU A 877 -16.47 12.77 -36.26
N ALA A 878 -16.46 11.51 -35.84
CA ALA A 878 -15.21 10.74 -35.68
C ALA A 878 -14.39 10.69 -36.99
N TYR A 879 -15.04 10.48 -38.14
CA TYR A 879 -14.39 10.47 -39.44
C TYR A 879 -13.87 11.86 -39.85
N ARG A 880 -14.56 12.94 -39.45
CA ARG A 880 -14.08 14.31 -39.61
C ARG A 880 -12.80 14.54 -38.81
N VAL A 881 -12.78 14.14 -37.54
CA VAL A 881 -11.72 14.44 -36.56
C VAL A 881 -10.49 13.54 -36.69
N CYS A 882 -10.62 12.27 -37.08
CA CYS A 882 -9.48 11.40 -37.40
C CYS A 882 -8.57 12.01 -38.49
N LYS A 883 -7.24 11.89 -38.38
CA LYS A 883 -6.30 12.18 -39.47
C LYS A 883 -6.40 11.12 -40.60
N PRO A 884 -5.95 11.40 -41.83
CA PRO A 884 -5.81 10.37 -42.87
C PRO A 884 -4.84 9.26 -42.42
N GLY A 885 -5.29 8.01 -42.41
CA GLY A 885 -4.55 6.87 -41.86
C GLY A 885 -4.71 6.62 -40.36
N ALA A 886 -5.42 7.48 -39.62
CA ALA A 886 -5.76 7.29 -38.22
C ALA A 886 -6.83 6.20 -38.02
N TRP A 887 -7.00 5.76 -36.77
CA TRP A 887 -7.97 4.73 -36.38
C TRP A 887 -9.03 5.28 -35.42
N ILE A 888 -10.25 4.75 -35.52
CA ILE A 888 -11.22 4.74 -34.43
C ILE A 888 -11.44 3.32 -33.94
N GLU A 889 -11.65 3.16 -32.64
CA GLU A 889 -12.08 1.91 -32.00
C GLU A 889 -13.27 2.17 -31.07
N SER A 890 -14.26 1.27 -31.11
CA SER A 890 -15.50 1.35 -30.33
C SER A 890 -15.75 0.04 -29.61
N HIS A 891 -15.87 0.12 -28.28
CA HIS A 891 -16.11 -1.00 -27.36
C HIS A 891 -17.55 -0.92 -26.83
N GLU A 892 -18.43 -1.84 -27.22
CA GLU A 892 -19.83 -1.84 -26.77
C GLU A 892 -20.26 -3.21 -26.24
N ALA A 893 -21.11 -3.20 -25.21
CA ALA A 893 -21.75 -4.40 -24.68
C ALA A 893 -23.14 -4.62 -25.28
N SER A 894 -23.56 -5.88 -25.29
CA SER A 894 -24.97 -6.25 -25.31
C SER A 894 -25.61 -5.83 -23.99
N CYS A 895 -26.79 -5.21 -24.05
CA CYS A 895 -27.61 -4.99 -22.86
C CYS A 895 -28.26 -6.28 -22.31
N ASN A 896 -28.13 -7.42 -23.01
CA ASN A 896 -28.77 -8.68 -22.63
C ASN A 896 -27.83 -9.57 -21.82
N VAL A 897 -28.29 -10.05 -20.67
CA VAL A 897 -27.67 -11.22 -20.04
C VAL A 897 -28.07 -12.46 -20.84
N SER A 898 -27.09 -13.10 -21.48
CA SER A 898 -27.26 -14.30 -22.30
C SER A 898 -26.71 -15.53 -21.58
N SER A 899 -27.08 -16.73 -22.00
CA SER A 899 -26.48 -18.00 -21.54
C SER A 899 -26.48 -19.04 -22.65
N ASP A 900 -25.39 -19.78 -22.80
CA ASP A 900 -25.22 -20.77 -23.88
C ASP A 900 -26.06 -22.05 -23.67
N ASP A 901 -26.49 -22.30 -22.44
CA ASP A 901 -27.22 -23.50 -22.00
C ASP A 901 -28.69 -23.24 -21.64
N GLY A 902 -29.14 -21.98 -21.74
CA GLY A 902 -30.51 -21.57 -21.43
C GLY A 902 -30.82 -21.45 -19.93
N THR A 903 -29.81 -21.44 -19.06
CA THR A 903 -30.01 -21.21 -17.61
C THR A 903 -30.50 -19.80 -17.27
N VAL A 904 -30.24 -18.80 -18.11
CA VAL A 904 -30.87 -17.47 -18.05
C VAL A 904 -32.16 -17.51 -18.86
N ALA A 905 -33.27 -17.82 -18.19
CA ALA A 905 -34.60 -17.86 -18.80
C ALA A 905 -35.20 -16.44 -18.95
N PRO A 906 -36.04 -16.15 -19.97
CA PRO A 906 -36.63 -14.81 -20.16
C PRO A 906 -37.50 -14.27 -19.01
N ASN A 907 -37.91 -15.14 -18.08
CA ASN A 907 -38.66 -14.79 -16.87
C ASN A 907 -37.81 -14.85 -15.57
N SER A 908 -36.49 -14.96 -15.69
CA SER A 908 -35.54 -14.67 -14.60
C SER A 908 -35.25 -13.17 -14.55
N ALA A 909 -34.82 -12.64 -13.41
CA ALA A 909 -34.44 -11.24 -13.32
C ALA A 909 -33.24 -10.91 -14.23
N MET A 910 -32.28 -11.83 -14.35
CA MET A 910 -31.18 -11.75 -15.31
C MET A 910 -31.69 -11.68 -16.75
N GLY A 911 -32.64 -12.54 -17.14
CA GLY A 911 -33.21 -12.55 -18.50
C GLY A 911 -34.07 -11.33 -18.82
N HIS A 912 -34.71 -10.73 -17.81
CA HIS A 912 -35.54 -9.53 -17.97
C HIS A 912 -34.72 -8.24 -18.17
N TRP A 913 -33.48 -8.20 -17.66
CA TRP A 913 -32.60 -7.02 -17.68
C TRP A 913 -32.48 -6.36 -19.05
N GLY A 914 -32.32 -7.15 -20.12
CA GLY A 914 -32.14 -6.63 -21.49
C GLY A 914 -33.38 -5.94 -22.06
N GLU A 915 -34.58 -6.49 -21.88
CA GLU A 915 -35.82 -5.85 -22.35
C GLU A 915 -36.13 -4.57 -21.55
N PHE A 916 -35.84 -4.58 -20.25
CA PHE A 916 -35.96 -3.43 -19.37
C PHE A 916 -35.15 -2.22 -19.89
N PHE A 917 -33.87 -2.40 -20.24
CA PHE A 917 -33.05 -1.31 -20.79
C PHE A 917 -33.51 -0.86 -22.19
N LYS A 918 -33.94 -1.79 -23.06
CA LYS A 918 -34.48 -1.44 -24.39
C LYS A 918 -35.75 -0.60 -24.31
N GLU A 919 -36.67 -0.91 -23.40
CA GLU A 919 -37.92 -0.17 -23.21
C GLU A 919 -37.71 1.17 -22.50
N GLY A 920 -36.75 1.24 -21.56
CA GLY A 920 -36.28 2.51 -20.99
C GLY A 920 -35.67 3.45 -22.05
N GLY A 921 -34.76 2.92 -22.87
CA GLY A 921 -34.16 3.64 -24.01
C GLY A 921 -35.19 4.21 -24.99
N LYS A 922 -36.22 3.43 -25.33
CA LYS A 922 -37.34 3.88 -26.18
C LYS A 922 -38.10 5.08 -25.60
N LYS A 923 -38.17 5.25 -24.27
CA LYS A 923 -38.78 6.44 -23.65
C LYS A 923 -37.91 7.69 -23.73
N ILE A 924 -36.58 7.57 -23.64
CA ILE A 924 -35.63 8.71 -23.66
C ILE A 924 -35.03 9.01 -25.05
N GLY A 925 -35.29 8.15 -26.03
CA GLY A 925 -34.90 8.31 -27.42
C GLY A 925 -33.48 7.83 -27.75
N THR A 926 -32.96 6.82 -27.05
CA THR A 926 -31.64 6.22 -27.28
C THR A 926 -31.72 4.69 -27.43
N SER A 927 -30.70 4.06 -28.02
CA SER A 927 -30.67 2.61 -28.25
C SER A 927 -29.69 1.90 -27.31
N PHE A 928 -30.15 0.78 -26.73
CA PHE A 928 -29.35 -0.19 -25.99
C PHE A 928 -29.03 -1.47 -26.80
N SER A 929 -29.48 -1.53 -28.07
CA SER A 929 -29.30 -2.70 -28.96
C SER A 929 -28.08 -2.56 -29.89
N VAL A 930 -27.07 -1.80 -29.48
CA VAL A 930 -25.96 -1.35 -30.36
C VAL A 930 -25.22 -2.53 -31.00
N VAL A 931 -24.99 -3.59 -30.20
CA VAL A 931 -24.32 -4.83 -30.60
C VAL A 931 -25.25 -5.74 -31.42
N GLU A 932 -26.50 -5.92 -30.99
CA GLU A 932 -27.50 -6.76 -31.67
C GLU A 932 -27.86 -6.25 -33.06
N ASP A 933 -28.02 -4.93 -33.19
CA ASP A 933 -28.28 -4.27 -34.46
C ASP A 933 -27.01 -4.16 -35.33
N GLY A 934 -25.83 -4.53 -34.82
CA GLY A 934 -24.54 -4.42 -35.54
C GLY A 934 -24.22 -2.97 -35.93
N THR A 935 -24.55 -2.02 -35.06
CA THR A 935 -24.61 -0.59 -35.37
C THR A 935 -23.23 -0.01 -35.68
N GLN A 936 -22.23 -0.36 -34.88
CA GLN A 936 -20.85 0.16 -34.97
C GLN A 936 -20.27 -0.03 -36.39
N ARG A 937 -20.25 -1.27 -36.92
CA ARG A 937 -19.77 -1.57 -38.27
C ARG A 937 -20.55 -0.77 -39.33
N LYS A 938 -21.88 -0.79 -39.28
CA LYS A 938 -22.74 -0.14 -40.29
C LYS A 938 -22.50 1.36 -40.38
N ALA A 939 -22.39 2.03 -39.22
CA ALA A 939 -22.14 3.46 -39.15
C ALA A 939 -20.69 3.82 -39.55
N MET A 940 -19.69 3.01 -39.16
CA MET A 940 -18.31 3.17 -39.64
C MET A 940 -18.19 3.03 -41.17
N GLU A 941 -18.81 2.01 -41.76
CA GLU A 941 -18.85 1.79 -43.21
C GLU A 941 -19.56 2.94 -43.94
N LYS A 942 -20.63 3.50 -43.35
CA LYS A 942 -21.37 4.65 -43.89
C LYS A 942 -20.59 5.96 -43.79
N ALA A 943 -19.83 6.18 -42.72
CA ALA A 943 -18.97 7.35 -42.54
C ALA A 943 -17.74 7.34 -43.48
N GLY A 944 -17.33 6.15 -43.96
CA GLY A 944 -16.26 5.99 -44.95
C GLY A 944 -14.97 5.37 -44.39
N PHE A 945 -14.99 4.82 -43.18
CA PHE A 945 -13.86 4.05 -42.66
C PHE A 945 -13.62 2.77 -43.48
N ILE A 946 -12.36 2.35 -43.55
CA ILE A 946 -11.90 1.14 -44.24
C ILE A 946 -11.18 0.21 -43.26
N ASN A 947 -10.78 -0.98 -43.73
CA ASN A 947 -10.07 -1.99 -42.95
C ASN A 947 -10.82 -2.49 -41.70
N ILE A 948 -12.15 -2.29 -41.64
CA ILE A 948 -12.98 -2.45 -40.43
C ILE A 948 -13.02 -3.92 -39.95
N GLN A 949 -12.45 -4.15 -38.77
CA GLN A 949 -12.45 -5.44 -38.07
C GLN A 949 -13.44 -5.46 -36.91
N GLU A 950 -13.75 -6.66 -36.44
CA GLU A 950 -14.55 -6.91 -35.23
C GLU A 950 -13.83 -7.95 -34.36
N PHE A 951 -13.94 -7.81 -33.05
CA PHE A 951 -13.56 -8.81 -32.06
C PHE A 951 -14.68 -8.95 -31.02
N ASP A 952 -15.20 -10.17 -30.90
CA ASP A 952 -16.33 -10.49 -30.04
C ASP A 952 -15.84 -11.39 -28.89
N PHE A 953 -16.16 -11.01 -27.66
CA PHE A 953 -15.89 -11.80 -26.46
C PHE A 953 -17.08 -11.74 -25.50
N ARG A 954 -17.01 -12.46 -24.38
CA ARG A 954 -18.05 -12.42 -23.34
C ARG A 954 -17.47 -11.90 -22.03
N ASN A 955 -18.28 -11.13 -21.32
CA ASN A 955 -18.05 -10.81 -19.92
C ASN A 955 -19.00 -11.66 -19.05
N PRO A 956 -18.53 -12.74 -18.41
CA PRO A 956 -19.37 -13.61 -17.60
C PRO A 956 -19.89 -12.92 -16.32
N VAL A 957 -20.94 -13.48 -15.74
CA VAL A 957 -21.42 -13.12 -14.41
C VAL A 957 -21.34 -14.35 -13.52
N GLY A 958 -20.37 -14.37 -12.61
CA GLY A 958 -20.07 -15.50 -11.73
C GLY A 958 -18.87 -16.34 -12.19
N THR A 959 -18.33 -17.14 -11.25
CA THR A 959 -17.10 -17.93 -11.42
C THR A 959 -17.35 -19.32 -12.04
N TRP A 960 -18.42 -19.45 -12.83
CA TRP A 960 -18.80 -20.66 -13.56
C TRP A 960 -17.93 -21.02 -14.78
N PRO A 961 -17.21 -20.09 -15.46
CA PRO A 961 -16.34 -20.46 -16.57
C PRO A 961 -15.22 -21.42 -16.16
N THR A 962 -14.78 -22.24 -17.12
CA THR A 962 -13.63 -23.15 -16.94
C THR A 962 -12.31 -22.54 -17.40
N ASP A 963 -12.35 -21.51 -18.25
CA ASP A 963 -11.19 -20.70 -18.60
C ASP A 963 -10.78 -19.77 -17.42
N PRO A 964 -9.48 -19.67 -17.09
CA PRO A 964 -9.02 -18.90 -15.93
C PRO A 964 -9.07 -17.37 -16.09
N VAL A 965 -9.17 -16.83 -17.32
CA VAL A 965 -9.36 -15.40 -17.56
C VAL A 965 -10.84 -15.07 -17.44
N GLU A 966 -11.71 -15.80 -18.15
CA GLU A 966 -13.17 -15.66 -18.05
C GLU A 966 -13.66 -15.85 -16.61
N LYS A 967 -13.06 -16.75 -15.85
CA LYS A 967 -13.41 -16.99 -14.45
C LYS A 967 -12.98 -15.86 -13.52
N ARG A 968 -11.88 -15.15 -13.79
CA ARG A 968 -11.50 -13.92 -13.07
C ARG A 968 -12.45 -12.78 -13.41
N MET A 969 -12.67 -12.51 -14.70
CA MET A 969 -13.65 -11.54 -15.20
C MET A 969 -15.03 -11.76 -14.57
N GLY A 970 -15.54 -13.00 -14.60
CA GLY A 970 -16.82 -13.37 -14.02
C GLY A 970 -16.88 -13.25 -12.49
N GLY A 971 -15.75 -13.40 -11.80
CA GLY A 971 -15.63 -13.11 -10.37
C GLY A 971 -15.81 -11.61 -10.08
N TYR A 972 -15.07 -10.76 -10.79
CA TYR A 972 -15.17 -9.31 -10.64
C TYR A 972 -16.52 -8.76 -11.09
N SER A 973 -17.11 -9.25 -12.20
CA SER A 973 -18.45 -8.85 -12.62
C SER A 973 -19.55 -9.30 -11.65
N LYS A 974 -19.42 -10.49 -11.03
CA LYS A 974 -20.32 -10.88 -9.93
C LYS A 974 -20.18 -9.94 -8.75
N TYR A 975 -18.96 -9.66 -8.29
CA TYR A 975 -18.70 -8.75 -7.18
C TYR A 975 -19.26 -7.34 -7.46
N GLY A 976 -19.01 -6.80 -8.65
CA GLY A 976 -19.45 -5.47 -9.06
C GLY A 976 -20.98 -5.32 -9.11
N LEU A 977 -21.68 -6.26 -9.75
CA LEU A 977 -23.14 -6.26 -9.83
C LEU A 977 -23.79 -6.52 -8.46
N GLU A 978 -23.22 -7.40 -7.63
CA GLU A 978 -23.68 -7.54 -6.25
C GLU A 978 -23.49 -6.24 -5.46
N THR A 979 -22.35 -5.55 -5.62
CA THR A 979 -22.08 -4.27 -4.96
C THR A 979 -23.06 -3.19 -5.41
N ASP A 980 -23.23 -2.95 -6.71
CA ASP A 980 -24.09 -1.87 -7.21
C ASP A 980 -24.84 -2.20 -8.52
N SER A 981 -25.91 -2.98 -8.40
CA SER A 981 -26.94 -3.05 -9.44
C SER A 981 -27.87 -1.82 -9.45
N GLU A 982 -27.88 -1.01 -8.40
CA GLU A 982 -28.84 0.10 -8.23
C GLU A 982 -28.46 1.29 -9.12
N GLY A 983 -27.17 1.62 -9.18
CA GLY A 983 -26.63 2.72 -10.00
C GLY A 983 -26.88 2.58 -11.51
N PHE A 984 -27.11 1.35 -12.00
CA PHE A 984 -27.56 1.06 -13.36
C PHE A 984 -29.09 1.05 -13.52
N ILE A 985 -29.82 0.35 -12.64
CA ILE A 985 -31.27 0.10 -12.79
C ILE A 985 -32.10 1.36 -12.48
N LEU A 986 -31.73 2.13 -11.46
CA LEU A 986 -32.65 3.02 -10.76
C LEU A 986 -33.26 4.11 -11.67
N PHE A 987 -32.48 4.76 -12.51
CA PHE A 987 -32.98 5.78 -13.45
C PHE A 987 -33.93 5.19 -14.51
N MET A 988 -33.60 4.02 -15.05
CA MET A 988 -34.41 3.38 -16.10
C MET A 988 -35.74 2.89 -15.54
N ALA A 989 -35.75 2.32 -14.34
CA ALA A 989 -36.97 1.86 -13.69
C ALA A 989 -37.88 3.04 -13.28
N HIS A 990 -37.32 4.11 -12.72
CA HIS A 990 -38.04 5.34 -12.45
C HIS A 990 -38.64 5.95 -13.74
N THR A 991 -37.89 5.93 -14.83
CA THR A 991 -38.37 6.35 -16.17
C THR A 991 -39.45 5.43 -16.74
N LEU A 992 -39.39 4.11 -16.46
CA LEU A 992 -40.47 3.17 -16.78
C LEU A 992 -41.73 3.43 -15.95
N GLY A 993 -41.58 3.90 -14.70
CA GLY A 993 -42.64 4.35 -13.80
C GLY A 993 -42.76 3.53 -12.51
N TRP A 994 -41.72 2.76 -12.16
CA TRP A 994 -41.69 1.91 -10.96
C TRP A 994 -41.41 2.74 -9.69
N THR A 995 -41.87 2.26 -8.53
CA THR A 995 -41.53 2.85 -7.22
C THR A 995 -40.15 2.38 -6.73
N ARG A 996 -39.59 3.04 -5.69
CA ARG A 996 -38.30 2.60 -5.11
C ARG A 996 -38.37 1.18 -4.55
N GLU A 997 -39.49 0.84 -3.92
CA GLU A 997 -39.73 -0.47 -3.32
C GLU A 997 -39.73 -1.56 -4.40
N GLU A 998 -40.42 -1.32 -5.52
CA GLU A 998 -40.43 -2.21 -6.69
C GLU A 998 -39.03 -2.40 -7.30
N ILE A 999 -38.24 -1.33 -7.37
CA ILE A 999 -36.84 -1.36 -7.82
C ILE A 999 -35.97 -2.22 -6.92
N LEU A 1000 -36.06 -2.03 -5.60
CA LEU A 1000 -35.28 -2.79 -4.61
C LEU A 1000 -35.67 -4.28 -4.62
N VAL A 1001 -36.95 -4.61 -4.81
CA VAL A 1001 -37.46 -5.99 -4.94
C VAL A 1001 -36.89 -6.69 -6.18
N TYR A 1002 -36.79 -6.00 -7.33
CA TYR A 1002 -36.15 -6.54 -8.53
C TYR A 1002 -34.63 -6.71 -8.35
N ILE A 1003 -33.95 -5.71 -7.78
CA ILE A 1003 -32.51 -5.76 -7.47
C ILE A 1003 -32.18 -6.92 -6.52
N ALA A 1004 -33.02 -7.16 -5.50
CA ALA A 1004 -32.86 -8.29 -4.59
C ALA A 1004 -32.94 -9.64 -5.32
N GLN A 1005 -33.90 -9.82 -6.23
CA GLN A 1005 -34.01 -11.04 -7.04
C GLN A 1005 -32.81 -11.22 -7.99
N PHE A 1006 -32.37 -10.16 -8.68
CA PHE A 1006 -31.21 -10.20 -9.56
C PHE A 1006 -29.92 -10.58 -8.79
N ARG A 1007 -29.69 -9.97 -7.63
CA ARG A 1007 -28.60 -10.34 -6.71
C ARG A 1007 -28.72 -11.80 -6.23
N ARG A 1008 -29.92 -12.30 -5.94
CA ARG A 1008 -30.17 -13.69 -5.54
C ARG A 1008 -29.82 -14.70 -6.65
N GLU A 1009 -30.17 -14.38 -7.91
CA GLU A 1009 -29.83 -15.20 -9.08
C GLU A 1009 -28.31 -15.29 -9.28
N ILE A 1010 -27.60 -14.15 -9.23
CA ILE A 1010 -26.12 -14.09 -9.28
C ILE A 1010 -25.47 -14.89 -8.13
N ARG A 1011 -26.02 -14.78 -6.91
CA ARG A 1011 -25.53 -15.52 -5.74
C ARG A 1011 -25.68 -17.02 -5.90
N SER A 1012 -26.78 -17.49 -6.48
CA SER A 1012 -27.12 -18.91 -6.61
C SER A 1012 -26.09 -19.77 -7.36
N GLY A 1013 -25.32 -19.17 -8.28
CA GLY A 1013 -24.39 -19.89 -9.16
C GLY A 1013 -25.06 -20.84 -10.17
N LYS A 1014 -26.39 -20.81 -10.30
CA LYS A 1014 -27.18 -21.69 -11.21
C LYS A 1014 -27.40 -21.10 -12.60
N HIS A 1015 -27.13 -19.80 -12.76
CA HIS A 1015 -27.32 -19.05 -14.00
C HIS A 1015 -25.95 -18.77 -14.62
N HIS A 1016 -25.67 -19.36 -15.78
CA HIS A 1016 -24.42 -19.17 -16.53
C HIS A 1016 -24.53 -17.93 -17.43
N GLY A 1017 -24.86 -16.80 -16.80
CA GLY A 1017 -25.09 -15.52 -17.47
C GLY A 1017 -23.80 -14.86 -17.93
N TYR A 1018 -23.87 -14.16 -19.06
CA TYR A 1018 -22.82 -13.26 -19.55
C TYR A 1018 -23.40 -12.09 -20.36
N PHE A 1019 -22.70 -10.96 -20.37
CA PHE A 1019 -22.92 -9.88 -21.34
C PHE A 1019 -21.97 -10.07 -22.52
N ALA A 1020 -22.47 -10.15 -23.75
CA ALA A 1020 -21.61 -10.15 -24.93
C ALA A 1020 -20.92 -8.77 -25.08
N GLN A 1021 -19.67 -8.76 -25.52
CA GLN A 1021 -18.87 -7.56 -25.78
C GLN A 1021 -18.42 -7.58 -27.25
N LYS A 1022 -18.47 -6.43 -27.93
CA LYS A 1022 -18.06 -6.26 -29.32
C LYS A 1022 -17.17 -5.04 -29.46
N VAL A 1023 -15.92 -5.28 -29.86
CA VAL A 1023 -14.97 -4.23 -30.26
C VAL A 1023 -14.97 -4.13 -31.77
N VAL A 1024 -15.13 -2.93 -32.29
CA VAL A 1024 -15.06 -2.64 -33.74
C VAL A 1024 -14.06 -1.52 -33.95
N TRP A 1025 -13.10 -1.72 -34.86
CA TRP A 1025 -12.13 -0.67 -35.22
C TRP A 1025 -11.99 -0.50 -36.72
N GLY A 1026 -11.80 0.75 -37.15
CA GLY A 1026 -11.76 1.15 -38.55
C GLY A 1026 -10.75 2.26 -38.81
N GLN A 1027 -10.13 2.25 -39.99
CA GLN A 1027 -9.12 3.22 -40.38
C GLN A 1027 -9.71 4.28 -41.32
N LYS A 1028 -9.40 5.55 -41.11
CA LYS A 1028 -9.67 6.58 -42.12
C LYS A 1028 -8.68 6.39 -43.28
N PRO A 1029 -9.10 6.36 -44.55
CA PRO A 1029 -8.19 6.19 -45.68
C PRO A 1029 -7.01 7.18 -45.66
N GLU A 1030 -5.80 6.70 -45.95
CA GLU A 1030 -4.67 7.61 -46.22
C GLU A 1030 -4.98 8.43 -47.48
N THR A 1031 -4.63 9.72 -47.47
CA THR A 1031 -4.84 10.60 -48.63
C THR A 1031 -3.90 10.16 -49.76
N THR A 1032 -4.46 9.55 -50.82
CA THR A 1032 -3.70 9.27 -52.04
C THR A 1032 -3.11 10.57 -52.59
N ALA A 1033 -1.78 10.65 -52.63
CA ALA A 1033 -1.08 11.75 -53.29
C ALA A 1033 -1.48 11.82 -54.77
N ALA A 1034 -1.92 13.01 -55.20
CA ALA A 1034 -2.46 13.30 -56.53
C ALA A 1034 -1.39 13.85 -57.49
#